data_AF-A0AAU9K685-F1
#
_entry.id   AF-A0AAU9K685-F1
#
_cell.length_a   1.000
_cell.length_b   1.000
_cell.length_c   1.000
_cell.angle_alpha   90.00
_cell.angle_beta   90.00
_cell.angle_gamma   90.00
#
_symmetry.space_group_name_H-M   'P 1'
#
loop_
_entity.id
_entity.type
_entity.pdbx_description
1 polymer ?
#
loop_
_entity_poly.entity_id
_entity_poly.type
_entity_poly.pdbx_seq_one_letter_code
_entity_poly.pdbx_strand_id
1 'polypeptide(L)'
;MNDKIWRVKLYELTKEGQWEDLGIGAAQITDNIFEIISEDDHHLLLDYPVGNEVYKRQGDTILTWTDSDHCTFAVSFQNPAGAQTMWESFLSIQGKDINAQILKSDNEALPYPNETNLQEIIEILSDISASNRSSNIQGIIKDGFVRKLSHEFQLSVQKNDKEVITQFFFVYKLLLQFANNSILQELLSDENFFSFIGAMDHDPDVKCTQYLHTLTNEVKFINPLNITDTDFLNKIHAAFRLGFLKESQSARGLEESAIIFLSSYQIYLFNEIINHYIESGSIRANLIMKLKAKDFNSFYFLYELSNIAKSANMTIRSNFYDIIASDDILDIIENNWSQNEWNEDQKVKYRSLVAEIFLGIIQISPFIMKKFLLNSCKKASGVPFLADFSQEIVNSSEISSIQIIGEFLRTLLDGDEDQGSDSLYEILYDTVLNEFMKKFSIDATQLESSKNSIFEILSVLIQCIQSHNCRIRYFLIFHQVIEKALNLLDFSDNSLKLAVLKFFRTVIEKNDKFIDRFIITHNSFSKIIQVFISNGEKENMIFSSILAIIESLKKANSTTLIEHIITKHLETIENKNLRSCFNCLIDLFTHQKNEEPRSSPKQNLNSSAELTSDEQYSSPSCGESDEENDTEFQPTKRKHEDSEESAQKRFKTEFSEEFMT
;
A
#
# COMPACT_ATOMS: atom_id res chain seq x y z
N MET A 1 -31.47 53.39 -32.00
CA MET A 1 -31.42 51.98 -31.58
C MET A 1 -32.39 51.86 -30.43
N ASN A 2 -33.21 50.80 -30.36
CA ASN A 2 -34.10 50.62 -29.21
C ASN A 2 -33.23 50.31 -27.99
N ASP A 3 -33.25 51.17 -26.97
CA ASP A 3 -32.59 50.92 -25.69
C ASP A 3 -33.26 49.71 -25.05
N LYS A 4 -32.62 48.55 -25.21
CA LYS A 4 -33.07 47.31 -24.59
C LYS A 4 -32.62 47.34 -23.14
N ILE A 5 -33.60 47.49 -22.26
CA ILE A 5 -33.43 47.39 -20.82
C ILE A 5 -33.36 45.92 -20.43
N TRP A 6 -32.38 45.55 -19.62
CA TRP A 6 -32.16 44.17 -19.17
C TRP A 6 -32.27 44.06 -17.65
N ARG A 7 -33.03 43.11 -17.15
CA ARG A 7 -33.11 42.85 -15.71
C ARG A 7 -31.84 42.17 -15.21
N VAL A 8 -31.20 42.77 -14.21
CA VAL A 8 -29.93 42.31 -13.64
C VAL A 8 -29.94 42.36 -12.11
N LYS A 9 -28.98 41.66 -11.51
CA LYS A 9 -28.65 41.74 -10.10
C LYS A 9 -27.20 42.16 -9.93
N LEU A 10 -26.96 43.21 -9.13
CA LEU A 10 -25.65 43.83 -8.94
C LEU A 10 -25.01 43.34 -7.64
N TYR A 11 -23.70 43.10 -7.70
CA TYR A 11 -22.88 42.71 -6.57
C TYR A 11 -21.58 43.54 -6.55
N GLU A 12 -21.09 43.81 -5.34
CA GLU A 12 -19.77 44.39 -5.10
C GLU A 12 -18.96 43.46 -4.18
N LEU A 13 -17.67 43.31 -4.45
CA LEU A 13 -16.78 42.49 -3.65
C LEU A 13 -16.27 43.29 -2.44
N THR A 14 -16.58 42.83 -1.23
CA THR A 14 -16.11 43.46 0.00
C THR A 14 -14.62 43.25 0.21
N LYS A 15 -14.00 44.06 1.07
CA LYS A 15 -12.57 43.93 1.46
C LYS A 15 -12.23 42.58 2.12
N GLU A 16 -13.24 41.85 2.57
CA GLU A 16 -13.13 40.53 3.20
C GLU A 16 -13.25 39.39 2.16
N GLY A 17 -13.42 39.71 0.88
CA GLY A 17 -13.48 38.75 -0.22
C GLY A 17 -14.85 38.08 -0.41
N GLN A 18 -15.92 38.66 0.14
CA GLN A 18 -17.30 38.18 -0.03
C GLN A 18 -18.09 39.09 -0.97
N TRP A 19 -18.99 38.52 -1.78
CA TRP A 19 -19.87 39.28 -2.65
C TRP A 19 -21.07 39.81 -1.87
N GLU A 20 -21.18 41.12 -1.78
CA GLU A 20 -22.31 41.84 -1.21
C GLU A 20 -23.34 42.14 -2.30
N ASP A 21 -24.62 41.89 -2.01
CA ASP A 21 -25.74 42.09 -2.92
C ASP A 21 -26.24 43.53 -2.82
N LEU A 22 -26.09 44.28 -3.91
CA LEU A 22 -26.49 45.69 -3.99
C LEU A 22 -27.91 45.90 -4.51
N GLY A 23 -28.59 44.83 -4.96
CA GLY A 23 -29.99 44.87 -5.38
C GLY A 23 -30.25 44.44 -6.83
N ILE A 24 -31.53 44.44 -7.19
CA ILE A 24 -32.03 44.04 -8.52
C ILE A 24 -32.51 45.29 -9.25
N GLY A 25 -32.11 45.41 -10.51
CA GLY A 25 -32.39 46.60 -11.31
C GLY A 25 -32.47 46.35 -12.80
N ALA A 26 -32.93 47.38 -13.49
CA ALA A 26 -32.96 47.51 -14.93
C ALA A 26 -31.64 48.12 -15.42
N ALA A 27 -30.84 47.33 -16.14
CA ALA A 27 -29.58 47.75 -16.75
C ALA A 27 -29.78 48.30 -18.17
N GLN A 28 -29.13 49.42 -18.45
CA GLN A 28 -29.06 50.04 -19.77
C GLN A 28 -27.71 50.74 -19.99
N ILE A 29 -27.40 51.10 -21.23
CA ILE A 29 -26.24 51.93 -21.56
C ILE A 29 -26.72 53.17 -22.29
N THR A 30 -26.43 54.34 -21.74
CA THR A 30 -26.76 55.64 -22.33
C THR A 30 -25.47 56.46 -22.41
N ASP A 31 -25.11 56.99 -23.59
CA ASP A 31 -23.91 57.82 -23.77
C ASP A 31 -22.61 57.23 -23.16
N ASN A 32 -22.38 55.93 -23.36
CA ASN A 32 -21.26 55.13 -22.83
C ASN A 32 -21.24 54.93 -21.30
N ILE A 33 -22.33 55.28 -20.62
CA ILE A 33 -22.51 55.07 -19.19
C ILE A 33 -23.41 53.85 -19.00
N PHE A 34 -22.94 52.87 -18.24
CA PHE A 34 -23.69 51.70 -17.83
C PHE A 34 -24.44 52.00 -16.53
N GLU A 35 -25.76 52.07 -16.64
CA GLU A 35 -26.65 52.46 -15.56
C GLU A 35 -27.50 51.27 -15.12
N ILE A 36 -27.66 51.11 -13.80
CA ILE A 36 -28.62 50.15 -13.22
C ILE A 36 -29.59 50.93 -12.34
N ILE A 37 -30.87 50.87 -12.68
CA ILE A 37 -31.95 51.53 -11.92
C ILE A 37 -32.70 50.49 -11.10
N SER A 38 -32.85 50.71 -9.80
CA SER A 38 -33.55 49.82 -8.87
C SER A 38 -34.99 49.55 -9.32
N GLU A 39 -35.42 48.28 -9.23
CA GLU A 39 -36.82 47.90 -9.52
C GLU A 39 -37.80 48.35 -8.43
N ASP A 40 -37.35 48.50 -7.18
CA ASP A 40 -38.25 48.67 -6.03
C ASP A 40 -38.67 50.13 -5.80
N ASP A 41 -37.76 51.07 -5.99
CA ASP A 41 -37.90 52.49 -5.62
C ASP A 41 -37.33 53.46 -6.67
N HIS A 42 -36.90 52.93 -7.83
CA HIS A 42 -36.43 53.69 -9.00
C HIS A 42 -35.25 54.63 -8.74
N HIS A 43 -34.48 54.41 -7.68
CA HIS A 43 -33.20 55.09 -7.51
C HIS A 43 -32.10 54.41 -8.33
N LEU A 44 -31.01 55.14 -8.56
CA LEU A 44 -29.86 54.68 -9.32
C LEU A 44 -28.99 53.78 -8.42
N LEU A 45 -28.86 52.50 -8.77
CA LEU A 45 -28.01 51.53 -8.07
C LEU A 45 -26.55 51.62 -8.52
N LEU A 46 -26.34 51.90 -9.81
CA LEU A 46 -25.01 52.03 -10.39
C LEU A 46 -25.05 53.03 -11.54
N ASP A 47 -24.04 53.90 -11.56
CA ASP A 47 -23.73 54.83 -12.64
C ASP A 47 -22.25 54.63 -12.96
N TYR A 48 -21.96 53.87 -14.02
CA TYR A 48 -20.61 53.44 -14.30
C TYR A 48 -20.16 53.87 -15.71
N PRO A 49 -19.23 54.83 -15.84
CA PRO A 49 -18.67 55.19 -17.13
C PRO A 49 -17.82 54.05 -17.65
N VAL A 50 -18.21 53.44 -18.77
CA VAL A 50 -17.49 52.30 -19.35
C VAL A 50 -16.17 52.80 -19.93
N GLY A 51 -15.07 52.50 -19.23
CA GLY A 51 -13.71 52.89 -19.59
C GLY A 51 -12.88 51.77 -20.23
N ASN A 52 -11.56 51.90 -20.12
CA ASN A 52 -10.58 50.96 -20.69
C ASN A 52 -10.21 49.79 -19.74
N GLU A 53 -11.02 49.54 -18.71
CA GLU A 53 -10.82 48.47 -17.73
C GLU A 53 -10.96 47.07 -18.36
N VAL A 54 -10.46 46.06 -17.66
CA VAL A 54 -10.58 44.65 -18.10
C VAL A 54 -11.93 44.11 -17.64
N TYR A 55 -12.91 44.14 -18.53
CA TYR A 55 -14.17 43.44 -18.35
C TYR A 55 -13.99 41.94 -18.61
N LYS A 56 -14.61 41.09 -17.81
CA LYS A 56 -14.64 39.63 -17.97
C LYS A 56 -16.07 39.15 -17.99
N ARG A 57 -16.36 38.20 -18.87
CA ARG A 57 -17.62 37.47 -18.87
C ARG A 57 -17.43 36.08 -18.28
N GLN A 58 -18.25 35.73 -17.29
CA GLN A 58 -18.22 34.44 -16.62
C GLN A 58 -19.50 33.67 -16.97
N GLY A 59 -19.36 32.59 -17.73
CA GLY A 59 -20.51 31.87 -18.28
C GLY A 59 -21.36 32.72 -19.24
N ASP A 60 -22.65 32.43 -19.32
CA ASP A 60 -23.56 33.08 -20.27
C ASP A 60 -24.32 34.27 -19.70
N THR A 61 -24.25 34.50 -18.40
CA THR A 61 -25.12 35.47 -17.72
C THR A 61 -24.39 36.46 -16.82
N ILE A 62 -23.07 36.39 -16.63
CA ILE A 62 -22.37 37.24 -15.64
C ILE A 62 -21.29 38.10 -16.31
N LEU A 63 -21.28 39.39 -15.99
CA LEU A 63 -20.21 40.33 -16.31
C LEU A 63 -19.52 40.81 -15.03
N THR A 64 -18.20 40.81 -15.01
CA THR A 64 -17.39 41.22 -13.86
C THR A 64 -16.27 42.17 -14.27
N TRP A 65 -16.00 43.20 -13.48
CA TRP A 65 -14.89 44.12 -13.70
C TRP A 65 -14.40 44.71 -12.39
N THR A 66 -13.22 45.33 -12.44
CA THR A 66 -12.66 46.11 -11.34
C THR A 66 -12.42 47.52 -11.85
N ASP A 67 -12.93 48.52 -11.15
CA ASP A 67 -12.80 49.92 -11.52
C ASP A 67 -11.43 50.52 -11.16
N SER A 68 -11.25 51.81 -11.45
CA SER A 68 -10.02 52.54 -11.14
C SER A 68 -9.76 52.73 -9.64
N ASP A 69 -10.80 52.63 -8.81
CA ASP A 69 -10.74 52.77 -7.35
C ASP A 69 -10.57 51.40 -6.66
N HIS A 70 -10.34 50.34 -7.44
CA HIS A 70 -10.17 48.95 -7.03
C HIS A 70 -11.43 48.30 -6.43
N CYS A 71 -12.61 48.87 -6.67
CA CYS A 71 -13.89 48.21 -6.39
C CYS A 71 -14.18 47.18 -7.48
N THR A 72 -14.53 45.96 -7.08
CA THR A 72 -14.82 44.87 -8.01
C THR A 72 -16.32 44.62 -8.04
N PHE A 73 -16.92 44.74 -9.22
CA PHE A 73 -18.34 44.56 -9.45
C PHE A 73 -18.63 43.27 -10.22
N ALA A 74 -19.79 42.68 -9.96
CA ALA A 74 -20.37 41.61 -10.74
C ALA A 74 -21.84 41.89 -11.02
N VAL A 75 -22.25 41.72 -12.27
CA VAL A 75 -23.64 41.89 -12.70
C VAL A 75 -24.12 40.57 -13.30
N SER A 76 -25.18 40.02 -12.69
CA SER A 76 -25.82 38.79 -13.15
C SER A 76 -27.11 39.12 -13.90
N PHE A 77 -27.18 38.73 -15.17
CA PHE A 77 -28.29 38.97 -16.06
C PHE A 77 -29.33 37.84 -15.95
N GLN A 78 -30.60 38.20 -15.87
CA GLN A 78 -31.67 37.20 -15.89
C GLN A 78 -31.72 36.42 -17.23
N ASN A 79 -31.35 37.07 -18.33
CA ASN A 79 -31.37 36.50 -19.68
C ASN A 79 -29.95 36.55 -20.29
N PRO A 80 -29.41 35.42 -20.78
CA PRO A 80 -28.13 35.37 -21.49
C PRO A 80 -27.99 36.38 -22.64
N ALA A 81 -29.08 36.67 -23.36
CA ALA A 81 -29.08 37.64 -24.45
C ALA A 81 -28.73 39.05 -23.96
N GLY A 82 -29.05 39.38 -22.70
CA GLY A 82 -28.71 40.66 -22.09
C GLY A 82 -27.22 40.77 -21.78
N ALA A 83 -26.63 39.73 -21.20
CA ALA A 83 -25.18 39.68 -20.96
C ALA A 83 -24.38 39.77 -22.27
N GLN A 84 -24.82 39.07 -23.33
CA GLN A 84 -24.22 39.18 -24.66
C GLN A 84 -24.31 40.60 -25.21
N THR A 85 -25.50 41.22 -25.15
CA THR A 85 -25.73 42.57 -25.67
C THR A 85 -24.85 43.60 -24.94
N MET A 86 -24.81 43.56 -23.61
CA MET A 86 -24.00 44.49 -22.82
C MET A 86 -22.50 44.27 -23.01
N TRP A 87 -22.07 43.01 -23.15
CA TRP A 87 -20.69 42.68 -23.47
C TRP A 87 -20.23 43.27 -24.80
N GLU A 88 -21.03 43.11 -25.86
CA GLU A 88 -20.76 43.69 -27.17
C GLU A 88 -20.70 45.22 -27.11
N SER A 89 -21.61 45.86 -26.35
CA SER A 89 -21.58 47.30 -26.13
C SER A 89 -20.32 47.75 -25.40
N PHE A 90 -19.88 47.05 -24.35
CA PHE A 90 -18.65 47.39 -23.62
C PHE A 90 -17.42 47.30 -24.54
N LEU A 91 -17.33 46.24 -25.34
CA LEU A 91 -16.24 46.07 -26.32
C LEU A 91 -16.27 47.16 -27.41
N SER A 92 -17.46 47.50 -27.90
CA SER A 92 -17.65 48.58 -28.87
C SER A 92 -17.21 49.93 -28.33
N ILE A 93 -17.51 50.24 -27.05
CA ILE A 93 -17.10 51.48 -26.39
C ILE A 93 -15.58 51.54 -26.24
N GLN A 94 -14.92 50.41 -25.96
CA GLN A 94 -13.46 50.31 -25.86
C GLN A 94 -12.73 50.41 -27.21
N GLY A 95 -13.46 50.54 -28.33
CA GLY A 95 -12.86 50.52 -29.67
C GLY A 95 -12.21 49.17 -30.03
N LYS A 96 -12.55 48.10 -29.32
CA LYS A 96 -12.09 46.73 -29.61
C LYS A 96 -13.00 46.15 -30.69
N ASP A 97 -12.43 45.93 -31.87
CA ASP A 97 -13.16 45.43 -33.04
C ASP A 97 -13.81 44.07 -32.73
N ILE A 98 -15.15 44.04 -32.73
CA ILE A 98 -15.97 42.84 -32.43
C ILE A 98 -15.60 41.69 -33.39
N ASN A 99 -15.09 42.01 -34.58
CA ASN A 99 -14.66 41.03 -35.57
C ASN A 99 -13.28 40.40 -35.27
N ALA A 100 -12.44 41.04 -34.45
CA ALA A 100 -11.13 40.50 -34.09
C ALA A 100 -11.19 39.37 -33.03
N GLN A 101 -12.32 39.25 -32.32
CA GLN A 101 -12.56 38.13 -31.39
C GLN A 101 -13.46 37.04 -32.00
N ILE A 102 -14.35 37.38 -32.93
CA ILE A 102 -15.17 36.38 -33.64
C ILE A 102 -14.32 35.58 -34.65
N LEU A 103 -13.24 36.14 -35.19
CA LEU A 103 -12.31 35.41 -36.08
C LEU A 103 -11.30 34.49 -35.37
N LYS A 104 -11.26 34.43 -34.03
CA LYS A 104 -10.53 33.40 -33.28
C LYS A 104 -11.45 32.30 -32.74
N SER A 105 -12.63 32.14 -33.34
CA SER A 105 -13.63 31.13 -32.96
C SER A 105 -13.95 30.11 -34.05
N ASP A 106 -13.06 29.97 -35.05
CA ASP A 106 -13.06 28.84 -35.97
C ASP A 106 -11.70 28.14 -35.89
N ASN A 107 -11.66 26.94 -35.30
CA ASN A 107 -10.61 25.92 -35.40
C ASN A 107 -9.24 26.41 -35.94
N GLU A 108 -8.40 27.02 -35.11
CA GLU A 108 -6.96 27.09 -35.44
C GLU A 108 -6.37 25.70 -35.22
N ALA A 109 -6.53 24.85 -36.25
CA ALA A 109 -5.74 23.65 -36.42
C ALA A 109 -4.26 24.02 -36.25
N LEU A 110 -3.54 23.28 -35.41
CA LEU A 110 -2.08 23.44 -35.36
C LEU A 110 -1.52 23.31 -36.78
N PRO A 111 -0.54 24.16 -37.17
CA PRO A 111 0.07 24.05 -38.48
C PRO A 111 0.68 22.65 -38.66
N TYR A 112 0.74 22.17 -39.91
CA TYR A 112 1.37 20.89 -40.19
C TYR A 112 2.82 20.91 -39.68
N PRO A 113 3.23 19.97 -38.80
CA PRO A 113 4.56 20.00 -38.21
C PRO A 113 5.62 19.77 -39.28
N ASN A 114 6.68 20.56 -39.30
CA ASN A 114 7.84 20.37 -40.16
C ASN A 114 9.06 21.05 -39.53
N GLU A 115 10.27 20.71 -40.00
CA GLU A 115 11.55 21.19 -39.42
C GLU A 115 11.67 22.72 -39.32
N THR A 116 10.89 23.49 -40.10
CA THR A 116 10.96 24.95 -40.14
C THR A 116 9.96 25.66 -39.23
N ASN A 117 8.92 24.97 -38.75
CA ASN A 117 7.85 25.58 -37.93
C ASN A 117 7.67 24.95 -36.54
N LEU A 118 8.56 24.05 -36.12
CA LEU A 118 8.47 23.45 -34.77
C LEU A 118 8.55 24.51 -33.67
N GLN A 119 9.36 25.56 -33.84
CA GLN A 119 9.45 26.66 -32.88
C GLN A 119 8.12 27.43 -32.74
N GLU A 120 7.45 27.69 -33.86
CA GLU A 120 6.12 28.32 -33.88
C GLU A 120 5.09 27.42 -33.18
N ILE A 121 5.14 26.11 -33.41
CA ILE A 121 4.28 25.12 -32.74
C ILE A 121 4.53 25.12 -31.22
N ILE A 122 5.79 25.19 -30.77
CA ILE A 122 6.15 25.25 -29.35
C ILE A 122 5.54 26.51 -28.71
N GLU A 123 5.64 27.66 -29.37
CA GLU A 123 5.07 28.92 -28.91
C GLU A 123 3.54 28.84 -28.80
N ILE A 124 2.88 28.35 -29.85
CA ILE A 124 1.42 28.15 -29.85
C ILE A 124 0.98 27.23 -28.71
N LEU A 125 1.64 26.08 -28.54
CA LEU A 125 1.31 25.11 -27.48
C LEU A 125 1.56 25.66 -26.07
N SER A 126 2.59 26.49 -25.91
CA SER A 126 2.93 27.14 -24.63
C SER A 126 1.90 28.22 -24.24
N ASP A 127 1.32 28.90 -25.23
CA ASP A 127 0.35 29.97 -25.03
C ASP A 127 -1.11 29.50 -24.84
N ILE A 128 -1.36 28.18 -24.86
CA ILE A 128 -2.71 27.63 -24.66
C ILE A 128 -3.16 27.87 -23.21
N SER A 129 -3.98 28.90 -23.06
CA SER A 129 -4.65 29.22 -21.79
C SER A 129 -5.74 28.20 -21.42
N ALA A 130 -6.11 28.17 -20.15
CA ALA A 130 -7.14 27.27 -19.63
C ALA A 130 -8.50 27.42 -20.34
N SER A 131 -8.85 28.62 -20.82
CA SER A 131 -10.15 28.88 -21.47
C SER A 131 -10.29 28.25 -22.85
N ASN A 132 -9.17 28.09 -23.59
CA ASN A 132 -9.17 27.58 -24.96
C ASN A 132 -8.57 26.18 -25.06
N ARG A 133 -8.22 25.57 -23.92
CA ARG A 133 -7.56 24.26 -23.87
C ARG A 133 -8.40 23.15 -24.49
N SER A 134 -9.70 23.11 -24.23
CA SER A 134 -10.59 22.05 -24.71
C SER A 134 -10.75 22.05 -26.24
N SER A 135 -10.93 23.23 -26.85
CA SER A 135 -11.04 23.36 -28.31
C SER A 135 -9.73 23.03 -29.03
N ASN A 136 -8.59 23.48 -28.49
CA ASN A 136 -7.28 23.15 -29.05
C ASN A 136 -6.97 21.64 -28.97
N ILE A 137 -7.25 20.99 -27.84
CA ILE A 137 -7.10 19.53 -27.71
C ILE A 137 -7.96 18.80 -28.75
N GLN A 138 -9.21 19.24 -28.95
CA GLN A 138 -10.09 18.65 -29.98
C GLN A 138 -9.51 18.83 -31.39
N GLY A 139 -8.95 20.00 -31.70
CA GLY A 139 -8.24 20.24 -32.97
C GLY A 139 -7.06 19.29 -33.17
N ILE A 140 -6.16 19.19 -32.19
CA ILE A 140 -4.99 18.29 -32.21
C ILE A 140 -5.38 16.85 -32.55
N ILE A 141 -6.43 16.34 -31.88
CA ILE A 141 -6.91 14.97 -32.08
C ILE A 141 -7.57 14.80 -33.45
N LYS A 142 -8.48 15.72 -33.82
CA LYS A 142 -9.23 15.63 -35.07
C LYS A 142 -8.33 15.72 -36.30
N ASP A 143 -7.28 16.53 -36.23
CA ASP A 143 -6.37 16.75 -37.35
C ASP A 143 -5.29 15.66 -37.47
N GLY A 144 -5.27 14.68 -36.55
CA GLY A 144 -4.26 13.64 -36.51
C GLY A 144 -2.85 14.21 -36.36
N PHE A 145 -2.71 15.30 -35.60
CA PHE A 145 -1.45 16.05 -35.47
C PHE A 145 -0.31 15.16 -34.96
N VAL A 146 -0.56 14.30 -33.96
CA VAL A 146 0.44 13.40 -33.38
C VAL A 146 1.01 12.42 -34.42
N ARG A 147 0.17 11.94 -35.36
CA ARG A 147 0.62 11.05 -36.44
C ARG A 147 1.51 11.77 -37.44
N LYS A 148 1.13 13.00 -37.82
CA LYS A 148 1.95 13.86 -38.69
C LYS A 148 3.30 14.18 -38.02
N LEU A 149 3.28 14.52 -36.73
CA LEU A 149 4.48 14.78 -35.93
C LEU A 149 5.39 13.55 -35.88
N SER A 150 4.83 12.36 -35.70
CA SER A 150 5.57 11.09 -35.66
C SER A 150 6.25 10.78 -36.98
N HIS A 151 5.59 11.02 -38.11
CA HIS A 151 6.16 10.85 -39.45
C HIS A 151 7.34 11.80 -39.70
N GLU A 152 7.17 13.09 -39.39
CA GLU A 152 8.22 14.09 -39.62
C GLU A 152 9.43 13.88 -38.71
N PHE A 153 9.20 13.47 -37.46
CA PHE A 153 10.28 13.08 -36.55
C PHE A 153 11.15 11.96 -37.15
N GLN A 154 10.54 10.92 -37.71
CA GLN A 154 11.27 9.81 -38.35
C GLN A 154 12.16 10.29 -39.52
N LEU A 155 11.67 11.26 -40.31
CA LEU A 155 12.44 11.86 -41.40
C LEU A 155 13.62 12.69 -40.87
N SER A 156 13.41 13.46 -39.81
CA SER A 156 14.46 14.29 -39.20
C SER A 156 15.55 13.45 -38.51
N VAL A 157 15.19 12.32 -37.89
CA VAL A 157 16.16 11.37 -37.32
C VAL A 157 17.12 10.82 -38.38
N GLN A 158 16.63 10.55 -39.61
CA GLN A 158 17.48 10.10 -40.71
C GLN A 158 18.50 11.16 -41.15
N LYS A 159 18.15 12.44 -41.03
CA LYS A 159 19.05 13.57 -41.34
C LYS A 159 20.06 13.86 -40.21
N ASN A 160 19.83 13.32 -39.01
CA ASN A 160 20.66 13.47 -37.82
C ASN A 160 20.89 14.94 -37.40
N ASP A 161 19.86 15.78 -37.57
CA ASP A 161 19.87 17.17 -37.11
C ASP A 161 19.45 17.25 -35.64
N LYS A 162 20.41 17.52 -34.76
CA LYS A 162 20.20 17.53 -33.31
C LYS A 162 19.32 18.70 -32.84
N GLU A 163 19.38 19.84 -33.51
CA GLU A 163 18.60 21.02 -33.09
C GLU A 163 17.12 20.77 -33.37
N VAL A 164 16.81 20.26 -34.56
CA VAL A 164 15.45 19.89 -34.97
C VAL A 164 14.88 18.79 -34.07
N ILE A 165 15.66 17.74 -33.80
CA ILE A 165 15.27 16.65 -32.88
C ILE A 165 14.95 17.19 -31.47
N THR A 166 15.73 18.15 -30.98
CA THR A 166 15.49 18.80 -29.68
C THR A 166 14.19 19.61 -29.68
N GLN A 167 13.82 20.24 -30.81
CA GLN A 167 12.52 20.91 -30.93
C GLN A 167 11.35 19.91 -30.91
N PHE A 168 11.48 18.75 -31.56
CA PHE A 168 10.49 17.67 -31.44
C PHE A 168 10.30 17.22 -29.99
N PHE A 169 11.39 17.07 -29.22
CA PHE A 169 11.32 16.80 -27.78
C PHE A 169 10.42 17.80 -27.06
N PHE A 170 10.61 19.11 -27.26
CA PHE A 170 9.80 20.13 -26.61
C PHE A 170 8.33 20.08 -27.03
N VAL A 171 8.02 19.81 -28.29
CA VAL A 171 6.63 19.61 -28.76
C VAL A 171 5.98 18.44 -28.02
N TYR A 172 6.64 17.28 -27.97
CA TYR A 172 6.10 16.10 -27.25
C TYR A 172 5.97 16.33 -25.74
N LYS A 173 6.92 17.05 -25.13
CA LYS A 173 6.88 17.44 -23.72
C LYS A 173 5.65 18.31 -23.42
N LEU A 174 5.38 19.31 -24.26
CA LEU A 174 4.19 20.16 -24.14
C LEU A 174 2.90 19.34 -24.34
N LEU A 175 2.89 18.41 -25.30
CA LEU A 175 1.76 17.49 -25.51
C LEU A 175 1.43 16.67 -24.25
N LEU A 176 2.44 16.17 -23.53
CA LEU A 176 2.25 15.45 -22.26
C LEU A 176 1.74 16.36 -21.13
N GLN A 177 2.20 17.62 -21.07
CA GLN A 177 1.74 18.61 -20.10
C GLN A 177 0.27 19.00 -20.28
N PHE A 178 -0.35 18.68 -21.43
CA PHE A 178 -1.80 18.80 -21.56
C PHE A 178 -2.59 17.84 -20.65
N ALA A 179 -1.93 16.84 -20.04
CA ALA A 179 -2.55 15.93 -19.06
C ALA A 179 -3.93 15.43 -19.53
N ASN A 180 -4.01 15.05 -20.81
CA ASN A 180 -5.26 14.71 -21.48
C ASN A 180 -5.24 13.25 -21.95
N ASN A 181 -6.31 12.51 -21.64
CA ASN A 181 -6.42 11.09 -21.94
C ASN A 181 -6.33 10.79 -23.45
N SER A 182 -7.00 11.58 -24.30
CA SER A 182 -7.03 11.33 -25.75
C SER A 182 -5.67 11.57 -26.38
N ILE A 183 -4.95 12.60 -25.96
CA ILE A 183 -3.58 12.87 -26.43
C ILE A 183 -2.66 11.73 -25.99
N LEU A 184 -2.73 11.33 -24.71
CA LEU A 184 -1.90 10.25 -24.20
C LEU A 184 -2.18 8.92 -24.92
N GLN A 185 -3.45 8.60 -25.21
CA GLN A 185 -3.81 7.42 -25.99
C GLN A 185 -3.18 7.43 -27.39
N GLU A 186 -3.21 8.57 -28.09
CA GLU A 186 -2.56 8.70 -29.39
C GLU A 186 -1.03 8.60 -29.31
N LEU A 187 -0.40 9.19 -28.29
CA LEU A 187 1.04 9.07 -28.05
C LEU A 187 1.47 7.63 -27.76
N LEU A 188 0.65 6.87 -27.02
CA LEU A 188 0.91 5.48 -26.67
C LEU A 188 0.46 4.47 -27.74
N SER A 189 -0.07 4.93 -28.87
CA SER A 189 -0.53 4.06 -29.96
C SER A 189 0.63 3.35 -30.68
N ASP A 190 0.33 2.25 -31.37
CA ASP A 190 1.33 1.49 -32.15
C ASP A 190 2.04 2.36 -33.20
N GLU A 191 1.31 3.30 -33.80
CA GLU A 191 1.80 4.16 -34.88
C GLU A 191 2.78 5.22 -34.39
N ASN A 192 2.57 5.77 -33.18
CA ASN A 192 3.28 6.96 -32.70
C ASN A 192 4.32 6.68 -31.61
N PHE A 193 4.16 5.60 -30.85
CA PHE A 193 4.93 5.39 -29.61
C PHE A 193 6.45 5.43 -29.79
N PHE A 194 6.99 4.82 -30.83
CA PHE A 194 8.44 4.80 -31.06
C PHE A 194 8.98 6.17 -31.46
N SER A 195 8.24 6.95 -32.26
CA SER A 195 8.63 8.32 -32.59
C SER A 195 8.56 9.22 -31.35
N PHE A 196 7.50 9.07 -30.56
CA PHE A 196 7.32 9.80 -29.32
C PHE A 196 8.44 9.51 -28.31
N ILE A 197 8.67 8.25 -27.94
CA ILE A 197 9.74 7.88 -27.00
C ILE A 197 11.12 8.21 -27.57
N GLY A 198 11.32 8.00 -28.86
CA GLY A 198 12.58 8.37 -29.52
C GLY A 198 12.87 9.86 -29.38
N ALA A 199 11.87 10.73 -29.54
CA ALA A 199 12.04 12.16 -29.30
C ALA A 199 12.27 12.46 -27.81
N MET A 200 11.57 11.78 -26.91
CA MET A 200 11.75 11.94 -25.47
C MET A 200 13.18 11.60 -25.02
N ASP A 201 13.85 10.62 -25.62
CA ASP A 201 15.25 10.24 -25.31
C ASP A 201 16.29 11.34 -25.64
N HIS A 202 15.88 12.38 -26.38
CA HIS A 202 16.72 13.52 -26.77
C HIS A 202 16.52 14.75 -25.88
N ASP A 203 16.13 14.56 -24.62
CA ASP A 203 16.10 15.63 -23.61
C ASP A 203 17.47 16.32 -23.51
N PRO A 204 17.58 17.66 -23.75
CA PRO A 204 18.84 18.38 -23.71
C PRO A 204 19.46 18.44 -22.31
N ASP A 205 18.67 18.27 -21.26
CA ASP A 205 19.12 18.35 -19.86
C ASP A 205 19.65 17.01 -19.33
N VAL A 206 19.51 15.94 -20.10
CA VAL A 206 19.83 14.56 -19.69
C VAL A 206 20.86 13.95 -20.65
N LYS A 207 21.77 13.13 -20.12
CA LYS A 207 22.72 12.39 -20.98
C LYS A 207 21.95 11.33 -21.78
N CYS A 208 22.04 11.43 -23.11
CA CYS A 208 21.48 10.48 -24.08
C CYS A 208 21.62 9.02 -23.59
N THR A 209 20.47 8.36 -23.43
CA THR A 209 20.40 6.96 -23.05
C THR A 209 20.07 6.10 -24.25
N GLN A 210 20.52 4.84 -24.27
CA GLN A 210 20.16 3.87 -25.32
C GLN A 210 18.79 3.22 -25.05
N TYR A 211 17.84 3.94 -24.41
CA TYR A 211 16.56 3.37 -23.94
C TYR A 211 15.69 2.86 -25.10
N LEU A 212 15.54 3.62 -26.19
CA LEU A 212 14.87 3.17 -27.41
C LEU A 212 15.52 1.93 -28.04
N HIS A 213 16.85 1.80 -27.97
CA HIS A 213 17.56 0.64 -28.51
C HIS A 213 17.22 -0.63 -27.73
N THR A 214 17.21 -0.56 -26.39
CA THR A 214 16.79 -1.67 -25.52
C THR A 214 15.35 -2.08 -25.81
N LEU A 215 14.43 -1.13 -25.90
CA LEU A 215 13.03 -1.40 -26.22
C LEU A 215 12.84 -2.08 -27.57
N THR A 216 13.57 -1.63 -28.60
CA THR A 216 13.40 -2.13 -29.97
C THR A 216 14.05 -3.50 -30.18
N ASN A 217 15.18 -3.77 -29.51
CA ASN A 217 16.00 -4.95 -29.78
C ASN A 217 15.85 -6.08 -28.74
N GLU A 218 15.49 -5.75 -27.50
CA GLU A 218 15.49 -6.73 -26.39
C GLU A 218 14.08 -7.12 -25.92
N VAL A 219 13.09 -6.24 -26.08
CA VAL A 219 11.72 -6.50 -25.62
C VAL A 219 10.95 -7.32 -26.66
N LYS A 220 10.38 -8.44 -26.20
CA LYS A 220 9.52 -9.32 -27.01
C LYS A 220 8.16 -9.46 -26.35
N PHE A 221 7.11 -9.15 -27.10
CA PHE A 221 5.75 -9.40 -26.66
C PHE A 221 5.45 -10.89 -26.67
N ILE A 222 4.98 -11.43 -25.54
CA ILE A 222 4.60 -12.83 -25.38
C ILE A 222 3.10 -12.87 -25.10
N ASN A 223 2.35 -13.56 -25.95
CA ASN A 223 0.91 -13.78 -25.81
C ASN A 223 0.64 -15.27 -25.50
N PRO A 224 0.83 -15.73 -24.25
CA PRO A 224 0.82 -17.16 -23.92
C PRO A 224 -0.54 -17.83 -24.14
N LEU A 225 -1.61 -17.04 -24.01
CA LEU A 225 -2.98 -17.50 -24.21
C LEU A 225 -3.45 -17.37 -25.67
N ASN A 226 -2.64 -16.83 -26.59
CA ASN A 226 -3.07 -16.50 -27.95
C ASN A 226 -4.36 -15.66 -27.97
N ILE A 227 -4.43 -14.64 -27.11
CA ILE A 227 -5.58 -13.74 -27.02
C ILE A 227 -5.74 -13.02 -28.37
N THR A 228 -6.95 -13.06 -28.93
CA THR A 228 -7.30 -12.39 -30.19
C THR A 228 -8.10 -11.10 -29.98
N ASP A 229 -8.50 -10.81 -28.73
CA ASP A 229 -9.19 -9.59 -28.37
C ASP A 229 -8.24 -8.39 -28.49
N THR A 230 -8.42 -7.60 -29.54
CA THR A 230 -7.58 -6.43 -29.83
C THR A 230 -7.77 -5.32 -28.80
N ASP A 231 -8.96 -5.17 -28.22
CA ASP A 231 -9.21 -4.14 -27.21
C ASP A 231 -8.45 -4.45 -25.92
N PHE A 232 -8.48 -5.71 -25.47
CA PHE A 232 -7.68 -6.15 -24.34
C PHE A 232 -6.17 -5.99 -24.59
N LEU A 233 -5.69 -6.44 -25.75
CA LEU A 233 -4.28 -6.31 -26.12
C LEU A 233 -3.83 -4.85 -26.17
N ASN A 234 -4.65 -3.95 -26.72
CA ASN A 234 -4.35 -2.52 -26.77
C ASN A 234 -4.20 -1.93 -25.36
N LYS A 235 -5.05 -2.33 -24.40
CA LYS A 235 -4.92 -1.92 -23.00
C LYS A 235 -3.61 -2.41 -22.37
N ILE A 236 -3.22 -3.67 -22.60
CA ILE A 236 -1.94 -4.22 -22.12
C ILE A 236 -0.75 -3.45 -22.73
N HIS A 237 -0.76 -3.23 -24.04
CA HIS A 237 0.29 -2.49 -24.72
C HIS A 237 0.39 -1.06 -24.21
N ALA A 238 -0.74 -0.35 -24.05
CA ALA A 238 -0.76 0.99 -23.48
C ALA A 238 -0.20 1.02 -22.05
N ALA A 239 -0.54 0.05 -21.20
CA ALA A 239 -0.04 -0.04 -19.84
C ALA A 239 1.48 -0.28 -19.79
N PHE A 240 1.99 -1.18 -20.64
CA PHE A 240 3.43 -1.42 -20.77
C PHE A 240 4.17 -0.16 -21.26
N ARG A 241 3.67 0.47 -22.33
CA ARG A 241 4.24 1.69 -22.92
C ARG A 241 4.27 2.86 -21.95
N LEU A 242 3.21 3.02 -21.16
CA LEU A 242 3.14 4.03 -20.11
C LEU A 242 4.13 3.74 -18.98
N GLY A 243 4.23 2.48 -18.53
CA GLY A 243 5.24 2.07 -17.55
C GLY A 243 6.64 2.40 -18.04
N PHE A 244 6.93 2.06 -19.30
CA PHE A 244 8.21 2.38 -19.94
C PHE A 244 8.48 3.90 -20.00
N LEU A 245 7.48 4.71 -20.38
CA LEU A 245 7.59 6.17 -20.34
C LEU A 245 7.93 6.66 -18.93
N LYS A 246 7.23 6.18 -17.90
CA LYS A 246 7.46 6.60 -16.50
C LYS A 246 8.85 6.25 -15.98
N GLU A 247 9.45 5.16 -16.48
CA GLU A 247 10.80 4.73 -16.10
C GLU A 247 11.90 5.45 -16.90
N SER A 248 11.55 6.07 -18.03
CA SER A 248 12.49 6.87 -18.84
C SER A 248 13.07 8.04 -18.03
N GLN A 249 14.31 8.43 -18.34
CA GLN A 249 14.94 9.55 -17.65
C GLN A 249 14.23 10.88 -17.93
N SER A 250 13.67 11.03 -19.13
CA SER A 250 12.95 12.22 -19.58
C SER A 250 11.64 12.44 -18.82
N ALA A 251 11.04 11.37 -18.26
CA ALA A 251 9.89 11.52 -17.36
C ALA A 251 10.22 12.24 -16.05
N ARG A 252 11.50 12.30 -15.65
CA ARG A 252 11.94 13.06 -14.45
C ARG A 252 11.92 14.57 -14.65
N GLY A 253 11.98 15.03 -15.91
CA GLY A 253 11.91 16.45 -16.28
C GLY A 253 10.48 16.95 -16.53
N LEU A 254 9.47 16.11 -16.29
CA LEU A 254 8.06 16.48 -16.39
C LEU A 254 7.60 17.23 -15.14
N GLU A 255 6.59 18.08 -15.31
CA GLU A 255 5.95 18.77 -14.19
C GLU A 255 5.19 17.80 -13.28
N GLU A 256 5.07 18.15 -12.00
CA GLU A 256 4.37 17.34 -11.00
C GLU A 256 2.93 16.99 -11.42
N SER A 257 2.23 17.94 -12.05
CA SER A 257 0.88 17.76 -12.60
C SER A 257 0.82 16.63 -13.64
N ALA A 258 1.81 16.56 -14.54
CA ALA A 258 1.91 15.50 -15.55
C ALA A 258 2.27 14.16 -14.92
N ILE A 259 3.17 14.13 -13.92
CA ILE A 259 3.54 12.88 -13.22
C ILE A 259 2.34 12.28 -12.48
N ILE A 260 1.56 13.12 -11.80
CA ILE A 260 0.31 12.71 -11.12
C ILE A 260 -0.70 12.20 -12.15
N PHE A 261 -0.84 12.89 -13.29
CA PHE A 261 -1.72 12.48 -14.37
C PHE A 261 -1.33 11.10 -14.93
N LEU A 262 -0.05 10.88 -15.28
CA LEU A 262 0.44 9.61 -15.81
C LEU A 262 0.23 8.46 -14.81
N SER A 263 0.46 8.72 -13.52
CA SER A 263 0.23 7.72 -12.47
C SER A 263 -1.27 7.40 -12.31
N SER A 264 -2.13 8.41 -12.39
CA SER A 264 -3.60 8.22 -12.34
C SER A 264 -4.10 7.45 -13.56
N TYR A 265 -3.56 7.74 -14.75
CA TYR A 265 -3.90 7.05 -15.99
C TYR A 265 -3.41 5.60 -15.98
N GLN A 266 -2.26 5.31 -15.36
CA GLN A 266 -1.79 3.94 -15.16
C GLN A 266 -2.75 3.12 -14.29
N ILE A 267 -3.22 3.68 -13.18
CA ILE A 267 -4.21 3.03 -12.32
C ILE A 267 -5.52 2.80 -13.10
N TYR A 268 -5.94 3.76 -13.91
CA TYR A 268 -7.09 3.60 -14.82
C TYR A 268 -6.89 2.41 -15.78
N LEU A 269 -5.74 2.32 -16.47
CA LEU A 269 -5.45 1.19 -17.37
C LEU A 269 -5.42 -0.16 -16.62
N PHE A 270 -4.84 -0.20 -15.43
CA PHE A 270 -4.82 -1.41 -14.61
C PHE A 270 -6.22 -1.87 -14.20
N ASN A 271 -7.08 -0.93 -13.78
CA ASN A 271 -8.48 -1.21 -13.49
C ASN A 271 -9.22 -1.77 -14.72
N GLU A 272 -9.01 -1.18 -15.89
CA GLU A 272 -9.61 -1.62 -17.15
C GLU A 272 -9.12 -3.02 -17.57
N ILE A 273 -7.83 -3.31 -17.44
CA ILE A 273 -7.26 -4.64 -17.74
C ILE A 273 -7.90 -5.70 -16.83
N ILE A 274 -7.96 -5.44 -15.52
CA ILE A 274 -8.52 -6.41 -14.57
C ILE A 274 -10.02 -6.60 -14.77
N ASN A 275 -10.79 -5.52 -14.97
CA ASN A 275 -12.22 -5.61 -15.27
C ASN A 275 -12.47 -6.38 -16.57
N HIS A 276 -11.71 -6.09 -17.63
CA HIS A 276 -11.85 -6.81 -18.90
C HIS A 276 -11.56 -8.31 -18.71
N TYR A 277 -10.54 -8.68 -17.94
CA TYR A 277 -10.29 -10.09 -17.59
C TYR A 277 -11.44 -10.72 -16.79
N ILE A 278 -11.99 -9.99 -15.81
CA ILE A 278 -13.14 -10.45 -15.00
C ILE A 278 -14.39 -10.67 -15.86
N GLU A 279 -14.63 -9.83 -16.86
CA GLU A 279 -15.80 -9.94 -17.74
C GLU A 279 -15.61 -10.98 -18.86
N SER A 280 -14.38 -11.18 -19.31
CA SER A 280 -14.06 -12.03 -20.45
C SER A 280 -13.96 -13.52 -20.09
N GLY A 281 -15.10 -14.21 -20.13
CA GLY A 281 -15.18 -15.65 -19.89
C GLY A 281 -14.29 -16.51 -20.82
N SER A 282 -14.01 -16.03 -22.04
CA SER A 282 -13.14 -16.74 -23.00
C SER A 282 -11.67 -16.70 -22.60
N ILE A 283 -11.17 -15.54 -22.16
CA ILE A 283 -9.78 -15.40 -21.67
C ILE A 283 -9.58 -16.26 -20.41
N ARG A 284 -10.54 -16.21 -19.47
CA ARG A 284 -10.50 -17.05 -18.25
C ARG A 284 -10.49 -18.54 -18.58
N ALA A 285 -11.41 -19.01 -19.41
CA ALA A 285 -11.47 -20.42 -19.81
C ALA A 285 -10.17 -20.90 -20.47
N ASN A 286 -9.57 -20.06 -21.33
CA ASN A 286 -8.31 -20.36 -21.99
C ASN A 286 -7.13 -20.38 -21.02
N LEU A 287 -7.07 -19.44 -20.06
CA LEU A 287 -6.09 -19.48 -18.97
C LEU A 287 -6.20 -20.78 -18.18
N ILE A 288 -7.38 -21.14 -17.71
CA ILE A 288 -7.63 -22.39 -16.96
C ILE A 288 -7.17 -23.62 -17.77
N MET A 289 -7.51 -23.67 -19.06
CA MET A 289 -7.10 -24.76 -19.95
C MET A 289 -5.57 -24.87 -20.04
N LYS A 290 -4.87 -23.74 -20.21
CA LYS A 290 -3.41 -23.69 -20.33
C LYS A 290 -2.69 -24.02 -19.02
N LEU A 291 -3.21 -23.54 -17.89
CA LEU A 291 -2.68 -23.88 -16.56
C LEU A 291 -2.82 -25.38 -16.27
N LYS A 292 -3.95 -26.00 -16.64
CA LYS A 292 -4.14 -27.47 -16.55
C LYS A 292 -3.19 -28.24 -17.47
N ALA A 293 -2.85 -27.66 -18.62
CA ALA A 293 -1.84 -28.19 -19.54
C ALA A 293 -0.39 -27.93 -19.07
N LYS A 294 -0.19 -27.35 -17.88
CA LYS A 294 1.11 -27.05 -17.28
C LYS A 294 1.97 -26.10 -18.14
N ASP A 295 1.32 -25.22 -18.89
CA ASP A 295 2.02 -24.20 -19.67
C ASP A 295 2.62 -23.13 -18.74
N PHE A 296 3.95 -23.10 -18.67
CA PHE A 296 4.68 -22.26 -17.72
C PHE A 296 4.42 -20.76 -17.94
N ASN A 297 4.32 -20.32 -19.19
CA ASN A 297 4.08 -18.90 -19.51
C ASN A 297 2.68 -18.43 -19.08
N SER A 298 1.70 -19.34 -18.97
CA SER A 298 0.38 -19.02 -18.46
C SER A 298 0.38 -18.75 -16.95
N PHE A 299 1.29 -19.36 -16.17
CA PHE A 299 1.50 -19.01 -14.76
C PHE A 299 2.13 -17.62 -14.61
N TYR A 300 3.06 -17.26 -15.49
CA TYR A 300 3.57 -15.89 -15.55
C TYR A 300 2.48 -14.88 -15.88
N PHE A 301 1.61 -15.19 -16.84
CA PHE A 301 0.47 -14.32 -17.16
C PHE A 301 -0.46 -14.12 -15.94
N LEU A 302 -0.75 -15.19 -15.20
CA LEU A 302 -1.55 -15.11 -13.97
C LEU A 302 -0.86 -14.24 -12.90
N TYR A 303 0.45 -14.39 -12.73
CA TYR A 303 1.25 -13.57 -11.82
C TYR A 303 1.23 -12.09 -12.22
N GLU A 304 1.44 -11.77 -13.50
CA GLU A 304 1.37 -10.39 -14.01
C GLU A 304 -0.02 -9.77 -13.80
N LEU A 305 -1.10 -10.53 -14.04
CA LEU A 305 -2.44 -10.09 -13.69
C LEU A 305 -2.59 -9.82 -12.19
N SER A 306 -2.07 -10.69 -11.33
CA SER A 306 -2.09 -10.49 -9.87
C SER A 306 -1.30 -9.25 -9.46
N ASN A 307 -0.18 -8.95 -10.10
CA ASN A 307 0.61 -7.75 -9.85
C ASN A 307 -0.10 -6.47 -10.29
N ILE A 308 -0.70 -6.47 -11.49
CA ILE A 308 -1.55 -5.38 -11.95
C ILE A 308 -2.72 -5.18 -10.98
N ALA A 309 -3.34 -6.26 -10.52
CA ALA A 309 -4.44 -6.22 -9.56
C ALA A 309 -4.03 -5.60 -8.22
N LYS A 310 -2.80 -5.81 -7.72
CA LYS A 310 -2.30 -5.16 -6.48
C LYS A 310 -2.38 -3.64 -6.53
N SER A 311 -2.17 -3.04 -7.71
CA SER A 311 -2.25 -1.60 -7.95
C SER A 311 -3.65 -1.11 -8.38
N ALA A 312 -4.60 -2.02 -8.61
CA ALA A 312 -5.98 -1.68 -8.93
C ALA A 312 -6.77 -1.23 -7.69
N ASN A 313 -7.91 -0.59 -7.92
CA ASN A 313 -8.81 -0.14 -6.86
C ASN A 313 -9.31 -1.34 -6.03
N MET A 314 -9.54 -1.11 -4.73
CA MET A 314 -9.87 -2.16 -3.77
C MET A 314 -11.03 -3.08 -4.20
N THR A 315 -12.12 -2.52 -4.75
CA THR A 315 -13.29 -3.28 -5.21
C THR A 315 -12.96 -4.20 -6.38
N ILE A 316 -12.25 -3.68 -7.39
CA ILE A 316 -11.86 -4.44 -8.59
C ILE A 316 -10.89 -5.54 -8.19
N ARG A 317 -9.92 -5.21 -7.33
CA ARG A 317 -8.95 -6.13 -6.76
C ARG A 317 -9.61 -7.27 -5.96
N SER A 318 -10.63 -6.96 -5.15
CA SER A 318 -11.41 -7.98 -4.44
C SER A 318 -12.12 -8.92 -5.41
N ASN A 319 -12.86 -8.35 -6.37
CA ASN A 319 -13.58 -9.12 -7.38
C ASN A 319 -12.65 -10.02 -8.20
N PHE A 320 -11.45 -9.54 -8.53
CA PHE A 320 -10.44 -10.34 -9.22
C PHE A 320 -10.09 -11.59 -8.43
N TYR A 321 -9.77 -11.46 -7.13
CA TYR A 321 -9.41 -12.61 -6.31
C TYR A 321 -10.59 -13.53 -6.00
N ASP A 322 -11.82 -13.01 -5.91
CA ASP A 322 -13.04 -13.83 -5.87
C ASP A 322 -13.18 -14.69 -7.14
N ILE A 323 -12.91 -14.11 -8.32
CA ILE A 323 -12.91 -14.84 -9.59
C ILE A 323 -11.82 -15.91 -9.62
N ILE A 324 -10.58 -15.58 -9.23
CA ILE A 324 -9.47 -16.55 -9.14
C ILE A 324 -9.84 -17.74 -8.25
N ALA A 325 -10.51 -17.48 -7.12
CA ALA A 325 -10.99 -18.53 -6.23
C ALA A 325 -12.14 -19.35 -6.82
N SER A 326 -13.05 -18.72 -7.58
CA SER A 326 -14.19 -19.40 -8.21
C SER A 326 -13.83 -20.24 -9.43
N ASP A 327 -12.74 -19.92 -10.11
CA ASP A 327 -12.26 -20.60 -11.33
C ASP A 327 -11.37 -21.83 -11.02
N ASP A 328 -11.33 -22.28 -9.76
CA ASP A 328 -10.49 -23.37 -9.25
C ASP A 328 -8.98 -23.20 -9.53
N ILE A 329 -8.52 -21.97 -9.75
CA ILE A 329 -7.10 -21.70 -10.09
C ILE A 329 -6.18 -22.10 -8.94
N LEU A 330 -6.62 -21.93 -7.68
CA LEU A 330 -5.84 -22.35 -6.50
C LEU A 330 -5.62 -23.86 -6.46
N ASP A 331 -6.63 -24.66 -6.79
CA ASP A 331 -6.48 -26.11 -6.90
C ASP A 331 -5.57 -26.51 -8.06
N ILE A 332 -5.59 -25.78 -9.18
CA ILE A 332 -4.66 -26.01 -10.30
C ILE A 332 -3.23 -25.70 -9.88
N ILE A 333 -3.01 -24.62 -9.12
CA ILE A 333 -1.70 -24.27 -8.57
C ILE A 333 -1.20 -25.38 -7.62
N GLU A 334 -2.06 -25.86 -6.72
CA GLU A 334 -1.71 -26.94 -5.80
C GLU A 334 -1.36 -28.24 -6.54
N ASN A 335 -2.16 -28.64 -7.52
CA ASN A 335 -1.92 -29.85 -8.30
C ASN A 335 -0.59 -29.79 -9.06
N ASN A 336 -0.23 -28.62 -9.60
CA ASN A 336 1.02 -28.41 -10.30
C ASN A 336 2.23 -28.29 -9.38
N TRP A 337 2.05 -28.19 -8.05
CA TRP A 337 3.14 -28.04 -7.10
C TRP A 337 4.13 -29.21 -7.15
N SER A 338 3.62 -30.44 -7.08
CA SER A 338 4.44 -31.66 -7.13
C SER A 338 4.33 -32.43 -8.44
N GLN A 339 3.27 -32.21 -9.23
CA GLN A 339 3.01 -32.98 -10.45
C GLN A 339 3.46 -32.27 -11.73
N ASN A 340 4.56 -31.51 -11.70
CA ASN A 340 5.14 -30.89 -12.90
C ASN A 340 6.37 -31.64 -13.42
N GLU A 341 6.65 -31.52 -14.71
CA GLU A 341 7.86 -32.06 -15.36
C GLU A 341 8.92 -30.98 -15.59
N TRP A 342 8.84 -29.89 -14.82
CA TRP A 342 9.70 -28.73 -14.99
C TRP A 342 11.11 -28.97 -14.43
N ASN A 343 12.08 -28.25 -14.97
CA ASN A 343 13.43 -28.25 -14.41
C ASN A 343 13.48 -27.45 -13.08
N GLU A 344 14.58 -27.56 -12.34
CA GLU A 344 14.68 -26.90 -11.02
C GLU A 344 14.58 -25.37 -11.10
N ASP A 345 15.12 -24.73 -12.16
CA ASP A 345 15.00 -23.28 -12.36
C ASP A 345 13.53 -22.84 -12.53
N GLN A 346 12.77 -23.59 -13.33
CA GLN A 346 11.34 -23.35 -13.51
C GLN A 346 10.55 -23.61 -12.22
N LYS A 347 10.91 -24.63 -11.44
CA LYS A 347 10.26 -24.88 -10.13
C LYS A 347 10.52 -23.74 -9.15
N VAL A 348 11.76 -23.24 -9.05
CA VAL A 348 12.10 -22.08 -8.21
C VAL A 348 11.25 -20.88 -8.62
N LYS A 349 11.25 -20.54 -9.91
CA LYS A 349 10.43 -19.45 -10.46
C LYS A 349 8.94 -19.66 -10.15
N TYR A 350 8.42 -20.86 -10.34
CA TYR A 350 7.04 -21.19 -10.02
C TYR A 350 6.70 -20.91 -8.55
N ARG A 351 7.56 -21.33 -7.61
CA ARG A 351 7.36 -21.05 -6.18
C ARG A 351 7.31 -19.56 -5.90
N SER A 352 8.20 -18.77 -6.49
CA SER A 352 8.21 -17.31 -6.34
C SER A 352 6.94 -16.65 -6.91
N LEU A 353 6.49 -17.07 -8.10
CA LEU A 353 5.25 -16.56 -8.71
C LEU A 353 4.03 -16.87 -7.82
N VAL A 354 3.95 -18.10 -7.30
CA VAL A 354 2.84 -18.53 -6.44
C VAL A 354 2.87 -17.80 -5.10
N ALA A 355 4.04 -17.59 -4.50
CA ALA A 355 4.17 -16.83 -3.25
C ALA A 355 3.61 -15.40 -3.40
N GLU A 356 3.92 -14.73 -4.51
CA GLU A 356 3.42 -13.39 -4.84
C GLU A 356 1.90 -13.34 -5.07
N ILE A 357 1.35 -14.36 -5.73
CA ILE A 357 -0.11 -14.49 -5.95
C ILE A 357 -0.80 -14.75 -4.61
N PHE A 358 -0.28 -15.66 -3.80
CA PHE A 358 -0.83 -16.00 -2.49
C PHE A 358 -0.80 -14.80 -1.53
N LEU A 359 0.30 -14.05 -1.51
CA LEU A 359 0.39 -12.79 -0.78
C LEU A 359 -0.66 -11.78 -1.26
N GLY A 360 -0.83 -11.66 -2.58
CA GLY A 360 -1.85 -10.79 -3.17
C GLY A 360 -3.28 -11.14 -2.73
N ILE A 361 -3.62 -12.42 -2.66
CA ILE A 361 -4.95 -12.89 -2.22
C ILE A 361 -5.13 -12.64 -0.72
N ILE A 362 -4.17 -13.03 0.12
CA ILE A 362 -4.35 -13.01 1.57
C ILE A 362 -4.46 -11.59 2.12
N GLN A 363 -3.80 -10.61 1.49
CA GLN A 363 -3.90 -9.20 1.85
C GLN A 363 -5.30 -8.61 1.61
N ILE A 364 -6.11 -9.24 0.78
CA ILE A 364 -7.45 -8.77 0.39
C ILE A 364 -8.55 -9.57 1.05
N SER A 365 -8.42 -10.89 1.00
CA SER A 365 -9.38 -11.81 1.57
C SER A 365 -8.65 -12.98 2.23
N PRO A 366 -8.25 -12.82 3.51
CA PRO A 366 -7.69 -13.92 4.31
C PRO A 366 -8.62 -15.14 4.33
N PHE A 367 -9.93 -14.93 4.26
CA PHE A 367 -10.93 -15.99 4.22
C PHE A 367 -10.76 -16.94 3.02
N ILE A 368 -10.56 -16.41 1.81
CA ILE A 368 -10.34 -17.23 0.60
C ILE A 368 -9.13 -18.13 0.80
N MET A 369 -8.02 -17.55 1.26
CA MET A 369 -6.78 -18.27 1.45
C MET A 369 -6.90 -19.32 2.56
N LYS A 370 -7.46 -18.96 3.73
CA LYS A 370 -7.70 -19.91 4.83
C LYS A 370 -8.61 -21.06 4.40
N LYS A 371 -9.70 -20.78 3.67
CA LYS A 371 -10.62 -21.80 3.15
C LYS A 371 -9.91 -22.77 2.19
N PHE A 372 -9.12 -22.24 1.27
CA PHE A 372 -8.30 -23.04 0.36
C PHE A 372 -7.35 -23.95 1.14
N LEU A 373 -6.57 -23.39 2.07
CA LEU A 373 -5.61 -24.13 2.89
C LEU A 373 -6.29 -25.22 3.73
N LEU A 374 -7.43 -24.92 4.35
CA LEU A 374 -8.18 -25.90 5.14
C LEU A 374 -8.72 -27.06 4.29
N ASN A 375 -9.05 -26.81 3.02
CA ASN A 375 -9.40 -27.86 2.09
C ASN A 375 -8.17 -28.71 1.73
N SER A 376 -7.02 -28.08 1.48
CA SER A 376 -5.74 -28.78 1.25
C SER A 376 -5.31 -29.64 2.44
N CYS A 377 -5.48 -29.15 3.68
CA CYS A 377 -5.19 -29.91 4.90
C CYS A 377 -5.96 -31.25 4.98
N LYS A 378 -7.17 -31.32 4.41
CA LYS A 378 -8.01 -32.52 4.39
C LYS A 378 -7.60 -33.53 3.31
N LYS A 379 -6.78 -33.11 2.34
CA LYS A 379 -6.27 -33.99 1.28
C LYS A 379 -5.14 -34.86 1.84
N ALA A 380 -5.00 -36.09 1.34
CA ALA A 380 -3.95 -37.02 1.79
C ALA A 380 -2.51 -36.50 1.53
N SER A 381 -2.34 -35.57 0.59
CA SER A 381 -1.07 -34.91 0.27
C SER A 381 -0.65 -33.85 1.30
N GLY A 382 -1.53 -33.46 2.22
CA GLY A 382 -1.31 -32.31 3.11
C GLY A 382 -1.16 -31.01 2.33
N VAL A 383 -0.33 -30.09 2.86
CA VAL A 383 -0.09 -28.76 2.27
C VAL A 383 1.40 -28.61 1.87
N PRO A 384 1.83 -29.23 0.75
CA PRO A 384 3.25 -29.39 0.43
C PRO A 384 4.00 -28.06 0.26
N PHE A 385 3.33 -27.02 -0.24
CA PHE A 385 3.95 -25.72 -0.44
C PHE A 385 4.31 -25.00 0.86
N LEU A 386 3.65 -25.28 1.99
CA LEU A 386 4.03 -24.70 3.29
C LEU A 386 5.40 -25.21 3.74
N ALA A 387 5.70 -26.49 3.49
CA ALA A 387 7.01 -27.07 3.79
C ALA A 387 8.10 -26.46 2.89
N ASP A 388 7.82 -26.31 1.61
CA ASP A 388 8.79 -25.71 0.67
C ASP A 388 9.02 -24.23 0.98
N PHE A 389 7.98 -23.48 1.35
CA PHE A 389 8.08 -22.09 1.79
C PHE A 389 8.90 -21.95 3.08
N SER A 390 8.73 -22.86 4.05
CA SER A 390 9.54 -22.84 5.27
C SER A 390 11.01 -23.13 4.97
N GLN A 391 11.29 -24.10 4.09
CA GLN A 391 12.64 -24.38 3.61
C GLN A 391 13.23 -23.22 2.83
N GLU A 392 12.44 -22.50 2.04
CA GLU A 392 12.89 -21.35 1.27
C GLU A 392 13.29 -20.18 2.19
N ILE A 393 12.51 -19.88 3.24
CA ILE A 393 12.91 -18.90 4.26
C ILE A 393 14.23 -19.31 4.94
N VAL A 394 14.40 -20.59 5.26
CA VAL A 394 15.57 -21.10 6.00
C VAL A 394 16.83 -21.13 5.12
N ASN A 395 16.71 -21.49 3.84
CA ASN A 395 17.85 -21.81 2.99
C ASN A 395 18.16 -20.77 1.91
N SER A 396 17.20 -19.91 1.52
CA SER A 396 17.41 -18.94 0.45
C SER A 396 18.34 -17.80 0.87
N SER A 397 19.12 -17.28 -0.08
CA SER A 397 19.84 -16.01 0.06
C SER A 397 19.09 -14.83 -0.55
N GLU A 398 17.97 -15.07 -1.24
CA GLU A 398 17.17 -14.04 -1.89
C GLU A 398 16.24 -13.34 -0.90
N ILE A 399 16.55 -12.08 -0.60
CA ILE A 399 15.83 -11.26 0.39
C ILE A 399 14.36 -11.10 0.02
N SER A 400 14.07 -10.87 -1.27
CA SER A 400 12.70 -10.69 -1.75
C SER A 400 11.83 -11.91 -1.48
N SER A 401 12.31 -13.11 -1.80
CA SER A 401 11.55 -14.34 -1.56
C SER A 401 11.26 -14.56 -0.07
N ILE A 402 12.29 -14.38 0.78
CA ILE A 402 12.15 -14.48 2.24
C ILE A 402 11.05 -13.52 2.74
N GLN A 403 11.09 -12.26 2.30
CA GLN A 403 10.13 -11.25 2.73
C GLN A 403 8.70 -11.53 2.25
N ILE A 404 8.52 -11.93 0.98
CA ILE A 404 7.20 -12.24 0.41
C ILE A 404 6.56 -13.41 1.15
N ILE A 405 7.30 -14.50 1.33
CA ILE A 405 6.81 -15.70 2.02
C ILE A 405 6.56 -15.38 3.51
N GLY A 406 7.45 -14.65 4.15
CA GLY A 406 7.30 -14.26 5.56
C GLY A 406 6.10 -13.36 5.81
N GLU A 407 5.83 -12.40 4.92
CA GLU A 407 4.63 -11.56 4.97
C GLU A 407 3.35 -12.38 4.78
N PHE A 408 3.36 -13.33 3.84
CA PHE A 408 2.26 -14.26 3.63
C PHE A 408 1.98 -15.07 4.91
N LEU A 409 3.01 -15.66 5.53
CA LEU A 409 2.88 -16.44 6.76
C LEU A 409 2.38 -15.58 7.93
N ARG A 410 2.92 -14.37 8.12
CA ARG A 410 2.45 -13.46 9.16
C ARG A 410 0.98 -13.12 9.00
N THR A 411 0.56 -12.73 7.79
CA THR A 411 -0.86 -12.40 7.51
C THR A 411 -1.76 -13.63 7.72
N LEU A 412 -1.27 -14.83 7.42
CA LEU A 412 -2.01 -16.07 7.65
C LEU A 412 -2.21 -16.38 9.14
N LEU A 413 -1.21 -16.02 9.96
CA LEU A 413 -1.19 -16.19 11.40
C LEU A 413 -1.87 -15.03 12.16
N ASP A 414 -2.20 -13.92 11.49
CA ASP A 414 -2.77 -12.70 12.07
C ASP A 414 -4.29 -12.77 12.34
N GLY A 415 -4.78 -13.88 12.87
CA GLY A 415 -6.20 -14.00 13.24
C GLY A 415 -6.41 -14.83 14.50
N ASP A 416 -7.54 -14.59 15.16
CA ASP A 416 -7.96 -15.39 16.30
C ASP A 416 -8.07 -16.87 15.91
N GLU A 417 -7.81 -17.77 16.86
CA GLU A 417 -7.96 -19.22 16.68
C GLU A 417 -9.46 -19.56 16.47
N ASP A 418 -9.95 -19.35 15.26
CA ASP A 418 -11.35 -19.59 14.87
C ASP A 418 -11.67 -21.09 14.92
N GLN A 419 -12.91 -21.40 15.35
CA GLN A 419 -13.42 -22.78 15.34
C GLN A 419 -13.39 -23.36 13.92
N GLY A 420 -12.45 -24.28 13.67
CA GLY A 420 -12.24 -24.93 12.38
C GLY A 420 -10.87 -24.69 11.74
N SER A 421 -10.06 -23.77 12.27
CA SER A 421 -8.70 -23.50 11.78
C SER A 421 -7.61 -24.31 12.49
N ASP A 422 -7.97 -25.11 13.50
CA ASP A 422 -7.01 -25.87 14.33
C ASP A 422 -6.08 -26.78 13.52
N SER A 423 -6.60 -27.49 12.53
CA SER A 423 -5.78 -28.38 11.69
C SER A 423 -4.75 -27.60 10.87
N LEU A 424 -5.09 -26.37 10.45
CA LEU A 424 -4.16 -25.51 9.72
C LEU A 424 -3.05 -25.01 10.64
N TYR A 425 -3.40 -24.55 11.85
CA TYR A 425 -2.40 -24.12 12.82
C TYR A 425 -1.51 -25.27 13.29
N GLU A 426 -2.05 -26.48 13.47
CA GLU A 426 -1.25 -27.68 13.75
C GLU A 426 -0.19 -27.89 12.66
N ILE A 427 -0.59 -27.89 11.38
CA ILE A 427 0.34 -28.03 10.26
C ILE A 427 1.36 -26.88 10.21
N LEU A 428 0.94 -25.64 10.44
CA LEU A 428 1.86 -24.49 10.45
C LEU A 428 2.92 -24.61 11.55
N TYR A 429 2.54 -25.04 12.76
CA TYR A 429 3.51 -25.24 13.83
C TYR A 429 4.43 -26.43 13.54
N ASP A 430 3.85 -27.57 13.15
CA ASP A 430 4.58 -28.82 12.95
C ASP A 430 5.51 -28.80 11.74
N THR A 431 5.12 -28.06 10.69
CA THR A 431 5.84 -28.02 9.41
C THR A 431 6.65 -26.75 9.24
N VAL A 432 6.08 -25.58 9.53
CA VAL A 432 6.72 -24.28 9.26
C VAL A 432 7.61 -23.88 10.43
N LEU A 433 7.05 -23.75 11.63
CA LEU A 433 7.82 -23.25 12.78
C LEU A 433 8.90 -24.23 13.24
N ASN A 434 8.66 -25.54 13.15
CA ASN A 434 9.68 -26.54 13.40
C ASN A 434 10.88 -26.42 12.47
N GLU A 435 10.65 -26.17 11.18
CA GLU A 435 11.73 -25.98 10.22
C GLU A 435 12.59 -24.76 10.56
N PHE A 436 11.96 -23.67 11.02
CA PHE A 436 12.66 -22.45 11.45
C PHE A 436 13.64 -22.68 12.59
N MET A 437 13.38 -23.67 13.45
CA MET A 437 14.27 -23.96 14.58
C MET A 437 15.68 -24.37 14.14
N LYS A 438 15.83 -24.91 12.92
CA LYS A 438 17.13 -25.27 12.35
C LYS A 438 18.04 -24.05 12.12
N LYS A 439 17.48 -22.84 11.99
CA LYS A 439 18.23 -21.61 11.68
C LYS A 439 18.80 -20.91 12.91
N PHE A 440 18.42 -21.32 14.13
CA PHE A 440 18.95 -20.71 15.36
C PHE A 440 20.30 -21.30 15.80
N SER A 441 20.75 -22.42 15.22
CA SER A 441 22.02 -23.08 15.54
C SER A 441 23.16 -22.63 14.61
N ILE A 442 23.25 -21.32 14.32
CA ILE A 442 24.24 -20.77 13.38
C ILE A 442 25.54 -20.34 14.06
N ASP A 443 26.64 -20.49 13.34
CA ASP A 443 27.97 -19.97 13.72
C ASP A 443 28.21 -18.56 13.17
N ALA A 444 29.22 -17.87 13.71
CA ALA A 444 29.61 -16.51 13.29
C ALA A 444 29.92 -16.38 11.78
N THR A 445 30.39 -17.46 11.15
CA THR A 445 30.68 -17.50 9.70
C THR A 445 29.43 -17.53 8.83
N GLN A 446 28.32 -18.04 9.35
CA GLN A 446 27.04 -18.19 8.63
C GLN A 446 26.10 -17.01 8.85
N LEU A 447 26.41 -16.13 9.82
CA LEU A 447 25.57 -15.03 10.25
C LEU A 447 25.13 -14.14 9.08
N GLU A 448 26.08 -13.65 8.27
CA GLU A 448 25.77 -12.73 7.16
C GLU A 448 24.79 -13.34 6.15
N SER A 449 25.02 -14.60 5.76
CA SER A 449 24.13 -15.32 4.83
C SER A 449 22.77 -15.66 5.43
N SER A 450 22.66 -15.72 6.76
CA SER A 450 21.48 -16.19 7.48
C SER A 450 20.65 -15.07 8.09
N LYS A 451 21.18 -13.86 8.09
CA LYS A 451 20.63 -12.71 8.82
C LYS A 451 19.19 -12.38 8.41
N ASN A 452 18.93 -12.36 7.11
CA ASN A 452 17.60 -12.07 6.57
C ASN A 452 16.58 -13.16 6.96
N SER A 453 16.96 -14.44 6.85
CA SER A 453 16.13 -15.55 7.32
C SER A 453 15.79 -15.43 8.79
N ILE A 454 16.79 -15.14 9.64
CA ILE A 454 16.59 -15.02 11.09
C ILE A 454 15.66 -13.85 11.42
N PHE A 455 15.80 -12.71 10.75
CA PHE A 455 14.89 -11.58 10.94
C PHE A 455 13.45 -11.94 10.60
N GLU A 456 13.24 -12.65 9.49
CA GLU A 456 11.89 -13.04 9.08
C GLU A 456 11.32 -14.09 10.02
N ILE A 457 12.11 -15.09 10.43
CA ILE A 457 11.71 -16.11 11.40
C ILE A 457 11.30 -15.46 12.73
N LEU A 458 12.11 -14.54 13.26
CA LEU A 458 11.76 -13.80 14.48
C LEU A 458 10.48 -12.99 14.30
N SER A 459 10.26 -12.41 13.11
CA SER A 459 9.04 -11.66 12.81
C SER A 459 7.79 -12.53 12.75
N VAL A 460 7.88 -13.73 12.15
CA VAL A 460 6.79 -14.72 12.15
C VAL A 460 6.51 -15.24 13.58
N LEU A 461 7.55 -15.48 14.38
CA LEU A 461 7.39 -15.89 15.78
C LEU A 461 6.74 -14.79 16.63
N ILE A 462 7.13 -13.52 16.44
CA ILE A 462 6.49 -12.37 17.09
C ILE A 462 4.99 -12.36 16.79
N GLN A 463 4.61 -12.55 15.52
CA GLN A 463 3.19 -12.62 15.13
C GLN A 463 2.47 -13.76 15.86
N CYS A 464 3.06 -14.96 15.92
CA CYS A 464 2.47 -16.08 16.67
C CYS A 464 2.29 -15.78 18.16
N ILE A 465 3.24 -15.07 18.78
CA ILE A 465 3.18 -14.69 20.19
C ILE A 465 2.04 -13.70 20.44
N GLN A 466 1.81 -12.79 19.50
CA GLN A 466 0.75 -11.78 19.58
C GLN A 466 -0.63 -12.39 19.34
N SER A 467 -0.77 -13.27 18.35
CA SER A 467 -2.07 -13.78 17.90
C SER A 467 -2.56 -15.03 18.62
N HIS A 468 -1.69 -15.95 19.05
CA HIS A 468 -2.11 -17.27 19.56
C HIS A 468 -1.91 -17.41 21.06
N ASN A 469 -2.77 -18.16 21.77
CA ASN A 469 -2.70 -18.31 23.22
C ASN A 469 -1.90 -19.55 23.66
N CYS A 470 -2.54 -20.70 23.75
CA CYS A 470 -1.94 -21.90 24.34
C CYS A 470 -0.87 -22.53 23.44
N ARG A 471 -1.11 -22.59 22.12
CA ARG A 471 -0.23 -23.29 21.17
C ARG A 471 1.19 -22.71 21.13
N ILE A 472 1.31 -21.38 21.07
CA ILE A 472 2.62 -20.70 21.11
C ILE A 472 3.35 -20.90 22.44
N ARG A 473 2.63 -20.94 23.57
CA ARG A 473 3.25 -21.21 24.89
C ARG A 473 3.98 -22.55 24.88
N TYR A 474 3.30 -23.62 24.45
CA TYR A 474 3.90 -24.95 24.40
C TYR A 474 5.07 -24.99 23.42
N PHE A 475 4.93 -24.39 22.25
CA PHE A 475 5.99 -24.33 21.25
C PHE A 475 7.26 -23.63 21.77
N LEU A 476 7.11 -22.46 22.40
CA LEU A 476 8.23 -21.69 22.97
C LEU A 476 9.00 -22.50 24.03
N ILE A 477 8.27 -23.19 24.92
CA ILE A 477 8.84 -23.97 26.02
C ILE A 477 9.50 -25.24 25.49
N PHE A 478 8.79 -26.01 24.66
CA PHE A 478 9.26 -27.31 24.17
C PHE A 478 10.52 -27.17 23.31
N HIS A 479 10.53 -26.25 22.34
CA HIS A 479 11.69 -26.06 21.45
C HIS A 479 12.75 -25.12 22.03
N GLN A 480 12.57 -24.62 23.26
CA GLN A 480 13.45 -23.65 23.94
C GLN A 480 13.76 -22.42 23.06
N VAL A 481 12.74 -21.90 22.39
CA VAL A 481 12.87 -20.85 21.36
C VAL A 481 13.46 -19.57 21.96
N ILE A 482 13.07 -19.24 23.20
CA ILE A 482 13.55 -18.06 23.91
C ILE A 482 15.07 -18.13 24.11
N GLU A 483 15.61 -19.24 24.60
CA GLU A 483 17.05 -19.41 24.80
C GLU A 483 17.81 -19.38 23.47
N LYS A 484 17.29 -20.07 22.45
CA LYS A 484 17.85 -20.06 21.09
C LYS A 484 17.92 -18.64 20.52
N ALA A 485 16.87 -17.85 20.66
CA ALA A 485 16.86 -16.46 20.22
C ALA A 485 17.84 -15.60 21.04
N LEU A 486 17.88 -15.75 22.36
CA LEU A 486 18.79 -14.97 23.21
C LEU A 486 20.26 -15.30 22.98
N ASN A 487 20.60 -16.52 22.53
CA ASN A 487 21.96 -16.86 22.09
C ASN A 487 22.46 -16.00 20.93
N LEU A 488 21.55 -15.44 20.12
CA LEU A 488 21.91 -14.54 19.04
C LEU A 488 22.39 -13.16 19.53
N LEU A 489 22.20 -12.81 20.82
CA LEU A 489 22.73 -11.58 21.42
C LEU A 489 24.24 -11.58 21.56
N ASP A 490 24.87 -12.76 21.50
CA ASP A 490 26.32 -12.92 21.64
C ASP A 490 27.07 -12.41 20.39
N PHE A 491 26.38 -12.30 19.25
CA PHE A 491 26.95 -11.72 18.03
C PHE A 491 27.15 -10.20 18.15
N SER A 492 28.10 -9.64 17.41
CA SER A 492 28.38 -8.19 17.44
C SER A 492 27.36 -7.33 16.67
N ASP A 493 26.47 -7.94 15.89
CA ASP A 493 25.53 -7.22 15.02
C ASP A 493 24.41 -6.54 15.81
N ASN A 494 24.37 -5.20 15.78
CA ASN A 494 23.37 -4.43 16.51
C ASN A 494 21.95 -4.60 15.96
N SER A 495 21.78 -4.83 14.65
CA SER A 495 20.45 -5.00 14.05
C SER A 495 19.82 -6.31 14.51
N LEU A 496 20.62 -7.38 14.56
CA LEU A 496 20.22 -8.66 15.11
C LEU A 496 19.87 -8.56 16.60
N LYS A 497 20.70 -7.87 17.40
CA LYS A 497 20.37 -7.62 18.82
C LYS A 497 19.02 -6.94 18.98
N LEU A 498 18.75 -5.91 18.19
CA LEU A 498 17.47 -5.20 18.25
C LEU A 498 16.28 -6.10 17.89
N ALA A 499 16.42 -6.97 16.89
CA ALA A 499 15.37 -7.93 16.54
C ALA A 499 15.11 -8.94 17.66
N VAL A 500 16.15 -9.46 18.30
CA VAL A 500 16.03 -10.39 19.45
C VAL A 500 15.43 -9.70 20.67
N LEU A 501 15.84 -8.46 20.97
CA LEU A 501 15.27 -7.67 22.06
C LEU A 501 13.78 -7.37 21.81
N LYS A 502 13.39 -7.08 20.56
CA LYS A 502 11.99 -6.91 20.17
C LYS A 502 11.21 -8.21 20.40
N PHE A 503 11.73 -9.35 19.94
CA PHE A 503 11.13 -10.67 20.18
C PHE A 503 10.94 -10.94 21.68
N PHE A 504 11.99 -10.75 22.49
CA PHE A 504 11.93 -11.00 23.92
C PHE A 504 10.94 -10.06 24.62
N ARG A 505 10.88 -8.79 24.20
CA ARG A 505 9.88 -7.85 24.69
C ARG A 505 8.45 -8.35 24.43
N THR A 506 8.16 -8.84 23.22
CA THR A 506 6.84 -9.39 22.89
C THR A 506 6.50 -10.62 23.73
N VAL A 507 7.49 -11.47 24.04
CA VAL A 507 7.31 -12.60 24.97
C VAL A 507 6.87 -12.12 26.37
N ILE A 508 7.51 -11.06 26.89
CA ILE A 508 7.12 -10.47 28.18
C ILE A 508 5.73 -9.84 28.14
N GLU A 509 5.41 -9.12 27.05
CA GLU A 509 4.11 -8.47 26.87
C GLU A 509 2.95 -9.46 26.84
N LYS A 510 3.20 -10.74 26.49
CA LYS A 510 2.20 -11.80 26.55
C LYS A 510 1.71 -12.09 27.98
N ASN A 511 2.51 -11.78 29.00
CA ASN A 511 2.17 -11.94 30.42
C ASN A 511 1.69 -13.35 30.79
N ASP A 512 2.45 -14.38 30.39
CA ASP A 512 2.10 -15.77 30.60
C ASP A 512 2.91 -16.42 31.72
N LYS A 513 2.25 -16.87 32.79
CA LYS A 513 2.91 -17.43 33.98
C LYS A 513 3.80 -18.65 33.73
N PHE A 514 3.49 -19.46 32.71
CA PHE A 514 4.33 -20.62 32.37
C PHE A 514 5.59 -20.19 31.64
N ILE A 515 5.47 -19.20 30.77
CA ILE A 515 6.62 -18.57 30.12
C ILE A 515 7.48 -17.85 31.15
N ASP A 516 6.89 -17.12 32.09
CA ASP A 516 7.61 -16.47 33.20
C ASP A 516 8.44 -17.49 33.99
N ARG A 517 7.83 -18.63 34.36
CA ARG A 517 8.52 -19.71 35.06
C ARG A 517 9.66 -20.29 34.23
N PHE A 518 9.46 -20.46 32.92
CA PHE A 518 10.52 -20.90 32.01
C PHE A 518 11.69 -19.92 32.01
N ILE A 519 11.41 -18.62 31.87
CA ILE A 519 12.41 -17.53 31.87
C ILE A 519 13.21 -17.51 33.18
N ILE A 520 12.54 -17.69 34.32
CA ILE A 520 13.19 -17.76 35.64
C ILE A 520 14.10 -18.98 35.73
N THR A 521 13.59 -20.15 35.34
CA THR A 521 14.29 -21.44 35.44
C THR A 521 15.56 -21.45 34.59
N HIS A 522 15.48 -20.92 33.36
CA HIS A 522 16.62 -20.83 32.45
C HIS A 522 17.50 -19.60 32.67
N ASN A 523 17.14 -18.71 33.59
CA ASN A 523 17.86 -17.47 33.87
C ASN A 523 18.03 -16.56 32.64
N SER A 524 17.02 -16.52 31.77
CA SER A 524 17.10 -15.90 30.43
C SER A 524 17.44 -14.41 30.48
N PHE A 525 16.99 -13.69 31.52
CA PHE A 525 17.31 -12.27 31.74
C PHE A 525 18.81 -12.00 31.86
N SER A 526 19.63 -12.99 32.21
CA SER A 526 21.09 -12.83 32.29
C SER A 526 21.69 -12.27 31.01
N LYS A 527 21.25 -12.73 29.84
CA LYS A 527 21.77 -12.25 28.55
C LYS A 527 21.35 -10.81 28.26
N ILE A 528 20.10 -10.47 28.60
CA ILE A 528 19.58 -9.09 28.46
C ILE A 528 20.41 -8.12 29.31
N ILE A 529 20.68 -8.49 30.56
CA ILE A 529 21.47 -7.68 31.50
C ILE A 529 22.92 -7.57 31.04
N GLN A 530 23.52 -8.64 30.52
CA GLN A 530 24.87 -8.57 29.94
C GLN A 530 24.96 -7.61 28.76
N VAL A 531 23.95 -7.60 27.86
CA VAL A 531 23.88 -6.63 26.76
C VAL A 531 23.73 -5.21 27.30
N PHE A 532 22.91 -5.00 28.32
CA PHE A 532 22.72 -3.69 28.95
C PHE A 532 24.02 -3.14 29.56
N ILE A 533 24.74 -3.97 30.33
CA ILE A 533 26.02 -3.61 30.94
C ILE A 533 27.06 -3.33 29.86
N SER A 534 27.14 -4.18 28.83
CA SER A 534 28.10 -4.03 27.73
C SER A 534 27.86 -2.77 26.88
N ASN A 535 26.60 -2.35 26.74
CA ASN A 535 26.24 -1.12 26.07
C ASN A 535 26.70 0.12 26.86
N GLY A 536 26.67 0.03 28.19
CA GLY A 536 26.96 1.15 29.08
C GLY A 536 25.89 2.24 28.99
N GLU A 537 26.27 3.48 29.32
CA GLU A 537 25.40 4.66 29.33
C GLU A 537 25.10 5.24 27.94
N LYS A 538 25.39 4.48 26.86
CA LYS A 538 25.13 4.95 25.50
C LYS A 538 23.63 4.91 25.23
N GLU A 539 23.00 6.08 25.15
CA GLU A 539 21.60 6.27 24.78
C GLU A 539 21.37 5.99 23.27
N ASN A 540 21.40 4.71 22.91
CA ASN A 540 21.14 4.23 21.56
C ASN A 540 19.89 3.34 21.52
N MET A 541 19.57 2.81 20.34
CA MET A 541 18.40 1.95 20.15
C MET A 541 18.41 0.69 21.03
N ILE A 542 19.59 0.14 21.37
CA ILE A 542 19.70 -1.03 22.26
C ILE A 542 19.29 -0.64 23.67
N PHE A 543 19.81 0.50 24.17
CA PHE A 543 19.44 1.06 25.46
C PHE A 543 17.93 1.30 25.54
N SER A 544 17.35 1.99 24.55
CA SER A 544 15.89 2.23 24.48
C SER A 544 15.07 0.94 24.42
N SER A 545 15.55 -0.09 23.71
CA SER A 545 14.85 -1.38 23.61
C SER A 545 14.83 -2.12 24.95
N ILE A 546 15.91 -2.06 25.72
CA ILE A 546 15.98 -2.69 27.05
C ILE A 546 15.10 -1.94 28.05
N LEU A 547 15.09 -0.60 28.00
CA LEU A 547 14.14 0.19 28.79
C LEU A 547 12.68 -0.15 28.44
N ALA A 548 12.38 -0.38 27.17
CA ALA A 548 11.05 -0.82 26.76
C ALA A 548 10.67 -2.20 27.33
N ILE A 549 11.62 -3.14 27.45
CA ILE A 549 11.39 -4.43 28.14
C ILE A 549 11.08 -4.20 29.62
N ILE A 550 11.83 -3.33 30.30
CA ILE A 550 11.60 -2.96 31.70
C ILE A 550 10.21 -2.35 31.88
N GLU A 551 9.79 -1.48 30.96
CA GLU A 551 8.46 -0.88 30.97
C GLU A 551 7.36 -1.92 30.69
N SER A 552 7.59 -2.87 29.79
CA SER A 552 6.66 -3.97 29.54
C SER A 552 6.48 -4.87 30.78
N LEU A 553 7.53 -5.17 31.53
CA LEU A 553 7.44 -5.88 32.81
C LEU A 553 6.58 -5.12 33.83
N LYS A 554 6.79 -3.80 33.91
CA LYS A 554 6.01 -2.93 34.78
C LYS A 554 4.53 -2.95 34.41
N LYS A 555 4.20 -2.85 33.12
CA LYS A 555 2.82 -2.85 32.61
C LYS A 555 2.14 -4.21 32.80
N ALA A 556 2.86 -5.30 32.56
CA ALA A 556 2.36 -6.67 32.74
C ALA A 556 2.15 -7.03 34.23
N ASN A 557 2.80 -6.29 35.14
CA ASN A 557 2.81 -6.56 36.58
C ASN A 557 3.28 -7.99 36.92
N SER A 558 4.27 -8.49 36.17
CA SER A 558 4.83 -9.85 36.33
C SER A 558 5.70 -9.94 37.58
N THR A 559 5.06 -10.04 38.75
CA THR A 559 5.72 -9.97 40.07
C THR A 559 6.88 -10.95 40.22
N THR A 560 6.72 -12.18 39.72
CA THR A 560 7.74 -13.24 39.78
C THR A 560 8.99 -12.90 38.96
N LEU A 561 8.82 -12.32 37.77
CA LEU A 561 9.94 -11.87 36.94
C LEU A 561 10.63 -10.65 37.57
N ILE A 562 9.85 -9.72 38.12
CA ILE A 562 10.38 -8.53 38.81
C ILE A 562 11.24 -8.96 40.00
N GLU A 563 10.74 -9.87 40.84
CA GLU A 563 11.49 -10.43 41.97
C GLU A 563 12.78 -11.10 41.50
N HIS A 564 12.72 -11.95 40.47
CA HIS A 564 13.91 -12.62 39.92
C HIS A 564 14.97 -11.63 39.42
N ILE A 565 14.56 -10.58 38.71
CA ILE A 565 15.47 -9.54 38.21
C ILE A 565 16.15 -8.79 39.37
N ILE A 566 15.36 -8.36 40.35
CA ILE A 566 15.87 -7.56 41.46
C ILE A 566 16.79 -8.39 42.35
N THR A 567 16.43 -9.63 42.65
CA THR A 567 17.18 -10.48 43.58
C THR A 567 18.45 -11.06 42.94
N LYS A 568 18.41 -11.42 41.65
CA LYS A 568 19.50 -12.15 41.00
C LYS A 568 20.41 -11.30 40.12
N HIS A 569 19.89 -10.23 39.52
CA HIS A 569 20.62 -9.49 38.49
C HIS A 569 20.99 -8.06 38.91
N LEU A 570 20.21 -7.40 39.76
CA LEU A 570 20.44 -6.00 40.10
C LEU A 570 21.82 -5.73 40.72
N GLU A 571 22.35 -6.66 41.51
CA GLU A 571 23.69 -6.54 42.11
C GLU A 571 24.81 -6.61 41.08
N THR A 572 24.58 -7.26 39.93
CA THR A 572 25.59 -7.35 38.85
C THR A 572 25.78 -6.03 38.09
N ILE A 573 24.86 -5.07 38.27
CA ILE A 573 24.93 -3.74 37.67
C ILE A 573 25.65 -2.79 38.63
N GLU A 574 26.97 -2.72 38.51
CA GLU A 574 27.80 -1.85 39.35
C GLU A 574 27.58 -0.35 39.07
N ASN A 575 27.31 0.00 37.81
CA ASN A 575 27.09 1.39 37.41
C ASN A 575 25.77 1.91 37.99
N LYS A 576 25.84 2.96 38.81
CA LYS A 576 24.69 3.59 39.48
C LYS A 576 23.67 4.17 38.50
N ASN A 577 24.11 4.75 37.39
CA ASN A 577 23.24 5.34 36.38
C ASN A 577 22.45 4.26 35.63
N LEU A 578 23.07 3.13 35.33
CA LEU A 578 22.37 1.97 34.74
C LEU A 578 21.41 1.33 35.74
N ARG A 579 21.82 1.23 37.01
CA ARG A 579 20.98 0.68 38.07
C ARG A 579 19.73 1.51 38.32
N SER A 580 19.82 2.84 38.19
CA SER A 580 18.67 3.73 38.40
C SER A 580 17.54 3.53 37.39
N CYS A 581 17.83 2.99 36.20
CA CYS A 581 16.82 2.61 35.22
C CYS A 581 15.83 1.55 35.74
N PHE A 582 16.23 0.77 36.74
CA PHE A 582 15.40 -0.26 37.37
C PHE A 582 14.60 0.24 38.59
N ASN A 583 14.73 1.52 38.97
CA ASN A 583 14.05 2.07 40.15
C ASN A 583 12.53 1.83 40.13
N CYS A 584 11.89 1.95 38.96
CA CYS A 584 10.46 1.68 38.84
C CYS A 584 10.07 0.25 39.19
N LEU A 585 10.93 -0.75 38.92
CA LEU A 585 10.71 -2.13 39.32
C LEU A 585 11.02 -2.35 40.80
N ILE A 586 12.06 -1.69 41.33
CA ILE A 586 12.44 -1.74 42.75
C ILE A 586 11.29 -1.21 43.62
N ASP A 587 10.69 -0.10 43.22
CA ASP A 587 9.56 0.50 43.92
C ASP A 587 8.38 -0.48 43.96
N LEU A 588 8.01 -1.08 42.82
CA LEU A 588 6.95 -2.09 42.73
C LEU A 588 7.21 -3.30 43.63
N PHE A 589 8.42 -3.85 43.60
CA PHE A 589 8.80 -5.00 44.45
C PHE A 589 8.74 -4.65 45.93
N THR A 590 9.18 -3.44 46.31
CA THR A 590 9.15 -2.98 47.70
C THR A 590 7.71 -2.79 48.18
N HIS A 591 6.83 -2.24 47.35
CA HIS A 591 5.40 -2.14 47.64
C HIS A 591 4.77 -3.53 47.83
N GLN A 592 5.02 -4.47 46.92
CA GLN A 592 4.49 -5.84 47.00
C GLN A 592 4.93 -6.56 48.28
N LYS A 593 6.21 -6.44 48.66
CA LYS A 593 6.75 -7.04 49.89
C LYS A 593 6.19 -6.43 51.18
N ASN A 594 5.74 -5.18 51.12
CA ASN A 594 5.11 -4.48 52.25
C ASN A 594 3.61 -4.80 52.37
N GLU A 595 2.97 -5.26 51.28
CA GLU A 595 1.55 -5.66 51.25
C GLU A 595 1.31 -7.13 51.63
N GLU A 596 2.33 -8.02 51.59
CA GLU A 596 2.23 -9.35 52.20
C GLU A 596 2.11 -9.23 53.75
N PRO A 597 1.02 -9.71 54.37
CA PRO A 597 0.74 -9.39 55.77
C PRO A 597 1.74 -10.05 56.73
N ARG A 598 2.42 -9.20 57.53
CA ARG A 598 3.08 -9.62 58.76
C ARG A 598 2.04 -10.14 59.77
N SER A 599 2.06 -11.45 59.98
CA SER A 599 1.61 -12.22 61.14
C SER A 599 0.10 -12.51 61.33
N SER A 600 -0.24 -13.80 61.35
CA SER A 600 -1.18 -14.36 62.33
C SER A 600 -0.38 -14.94 63.51
N PRO A 601 -0.67 -14.58 64.78
CA PRO A 601 0.08 -15.05 65.93
C PRO A 601 -0.23 -16.52 66.25
N LYS A 602 0.81 -17.24 66.67
CA LYS A 602 0.76 -18.60 67.21
C LYS A 602 -0.34 -18.72 68.28
N GLN A 603 -1.36 -19.54 68.04
CA GLN A 603 -2.16 -20.14 69.09
C GLN A 603 -1.87 -21.64 69.14
N ASN A 604 -1.30 -22.07 70.26
CA ASN A 604 -1.23 -23.46 70.68
C ASN A 604 -2.65 -24.01 70.81
N LEU A 605 -2.89 -25.22 70.29
CA LEU A 605 -3.75 -26.23 70.92
C LEU A 605 -3.35 -27.61 70.39
N ASN A 606 -2.89 -28.45 71.32
CA ASN A 606 -2.67 -29.89 71.14
C ASN A 606 -4.00 -30.61 70.86
N SER A 607 -4.01 -31.58 69.95
CA SER A 607 -4.57 -32.93 70.16
C SER A 607 -4.31 -33.87 68.98
N SER A 608 -3.48 -34.88 69.25
CA SER A 608 -3.51 -36.30 68.83
C SER A 608 -4.26 -36.78 67.57
N ALA A 609 -3.50 -37.57 66.77
CA ALA A 609 -3.89 -38.70 65.88
C ALA A 609 -4.73 -38.32 64.62
N GLU A 610 -4.50 -38.84 63.41
CA GLU A 610 -4.06 -40.17 62.98
C GLU A 610 -3.63 -40.10 61.49
N LEU A 611 -2.72 -40.97 61.06
CA LEU A 611 -2.30 -41.16 59.66
C LEU A 611 -3.46 -41.73 58.82
N THR A 612 -3.69 -41.22 57.61
CA THR A 612 -3.95 -42.05 56.41
C THR A 612 -3.75 -41.25 55.12
N SER A 613 -3.10 -41.91 54.18
CA SER A 613 -2.85 -41.56 52.78
C SER A 613 -4.14 -41.47 51.96
N ASP A 614 -4.28 -40.43 51.12
CA ASP A 614 -4.76 -40.45 49.73
C ASP A 614 -5.21 -39.05 49.30
N GLU A 615 -4.35 -38.31 48.59
CA GLU A 615 -4.78 -37.11 47.84
C GLU A 615 -4.83 -37.43 46.34
N GLN A 616 -6.06 -37.62 45.86
CA GLN A 616 -6.41 -37.52 44.44
C GLN A 616 -6.29 -36.06 44.00
N TYR A 617 -5.42 -35.80 43.03
CA TYR A 617 -5.33 -34.53 42.31
C TYR A 617 -6.68 -34.20 41.63
N SER A 618 -7.36 -33.16 42.12
CA SER A 618 -8.44 -32.49 41.39
C SER A 618 -7.88 -31.22 40.74
N SER A 619 -8.01 -31.14 39.41
CA SER A 619 -7.60 -30.00 38.58
C SER A 619 -8.44 -28.74 38.88
N PRO A 620 -7.85 -27.53 38.93
CA PRO A 620 -8.62 -26.29 38.87
C PRO A 620 -8.81 -25.84 37.42
N SER A 621 -10.08 -25.74 37.01
CA SER A 621 -10.54 -25.05 35.81
C SER A 621 -10.10 -23.58 35.81
N CYS A 622 -9.59 -23.08 34.69
CA CYS A 622 -9.37 -21.65 34.48
C CYS A 622 -10.72 -20.93 34.50
N GLY A 623 -10.85 -19.93 35.38
CA GLY A 623 -12.06 -19.13 35.53
C GLY A 623 -12.13 -18.01 34.50
N GLU A 624 -13.31 -17.91 33.89
CA GLU A 624 -13.89 -16.70 33.33
C GLU A 624 -14.05 -15.65 34.45
N SER A 625 -13.84 -14.37 34.15
CA SER A 625 -14.18 -13.26 35.04
C SER A 625 -15.37 -12.51 34.47
N ASP A 626 -16.41 -12.43 35.30
CA ASP A 626 -17.75 -11.88 35.09
C ASP A 626 -17.80 -10.39 34.74
N GLU A 627 -18.75 -10.01 33.86
CA GLU A 627 -19.66 -8.89 34.10
C GLU A 627 -21.09 -9.29 33.68
N GLU A 628 -22.05 -9.05 34.59
CA GLU A 628 -23.45 -9.46 34.56
C GLU A 628 -24.33 -8.66 33.57
N ASN A 629 -25.26 -9.34 32.89
CA ASN A 629 -26.70 -9.01 32.97
C ASN A 629 -27.58 -10.11 32.34
N ASP A 630 -28.62 -10.47 33.08
CA ASP A 630 -29.60 -11.54 32.84
C ASP A 630 -30.35 -11.47 31.49
N THR A 631 -30.49 -12.62 30.82
CA THR A 631 -31.81 -13.23 30.52
C THR A 631 -31.67 -14.64 29.95
N GLU A 632 -32.52 -15.54 30.46
CA GLU A 632 -32.68 -16.97 30.19
C GLU A 632 -32.47 -17.43 28.73
N PHE A 633 -31.63 -18.47 28.51
CA PHE A 633 -32.01 -19.73 27.84
C PHE A 633 -30.88 -20.79 27.95
N GLN A 634 -31.25 -22.06 28.14
CA GLN A 634 -30.37 -23.20 28.46
C GLN A 634 -29.27 -23.52 27.41
N PRO A 635 -28.06 -23.96 27.81
CA PRO A 635 -27.00 -24.37 26.88
C PRO A 635 -26.95 -25.89 26.65
N THR A 636 -26.79 -26.30 25.39
CA THR A 636 -26.26 -27.62 25.01
C THR A 636 -24.73 -27.62 25.12
N LYS A 637 -24.19 -28.19 26.20
CA LYS A 637 -22.76 -28.53 26.33
C LYS A 637 -22.40 -29.74 25.47
N ARG A 638 -21.33 -29.63 24.68
CA ARG A 638 -20.22 -30.60 24.49
C ARG A 638 -19.64 -30.48 23.08
N LYS A 639 -18.37 -30.03 23.00
CA LYS A 639 -17.37 -30.32 21.95
C LYS A 639 -16.02 -29.60 22.17
N HIS A 640 -15.91 -28.66 23.12
CA HIS A 640 -14.68 -27.88 23.39
C HIS A 640 -13.63 -28.60 24.25
N GLU A 641 -14.01 -29.54 25.12
CA GLU A 641 -13.05 -30.21 26.04
C GLU A 641 -12.17 -31.26 25.35
N ASP A 642 -12.57 -31.80 24.20
CA ASP A 642 -11.87 -32.93 23.56
C ASP A 642 -10.62 -32.48 22.76
N SER A 643 -10.55 -31.24 22.27
CA SER A 643 -9.41 -30.74 21.48
C SER A 643 -8.23 -30.30 22.35
N GLU A 644 -8.49 -29.63 23.48
CA GLU A 644 -7.44 -29.22 24.44
C GLU A 644 -6.78 -30.42 25.12
N GLU A 645 -7.56 -31.45 25.44
CA GLU A 645 -7.03 -32.72 25.96
C GLU A 645 -6.15 -33.43 24.92
N SER A 646 -6.47 -33.32 23.62
CA SER A 646 -5.72 -34.00 22.56
C SER A 646 -4.33 -33.39 22.33
N ALA A 647 -4.21 -32.06 22.34
CA ALA A 647 -2.91 -31.38 22.28
C ALA A 647 -2.07 -31.65 23.54
N GLN A 648 -2.68 -31.55 24.73
CA GLN A 648 -1.99 -31.87 25.98
C GLN A 648 -1.57 -33.34 26.09
N LYS A 649 -2.38 -34.29 25.59
CA LYS A 649 -2.03 -35.72 25.57
C LYS A 649 -0.91 -36.02 24.58
N ARG A 650 -0.93 -35.41 23.39
CA ARG A 650 0.11 -35.63 22.36
C ARG A 650 1.48 -35.12 22.81
N PHE A 651 1.56 -33.89 23.33
CA PHE A 651 2.80 -33.35 23.90
C PHE A 651 3.27 -34.12 25.15
N LYS A 652 2.36 -34.66 25.98
CA LYS A 652 2.75 -35.54 27.11
C LYS A 652 3.30 -36.89 26.66
N THR A 653 2.84 -37.43 25.54
CA THR A 653 3.29 -38.73 25.02
C THR A 653 4.71 -38.60 24.46
N GLU A 654 4.97 -37.55 23.67
CA GLU A 654 6.32 -37.25 23.15
C GLU A 654 7.32 -36.90 24.26
N PHE A 655 6.89 -36.17 25.31
CA PHE A 655 7.72 -35.85 26.49
C PHE A 655 8.13 -37.11 27.29
N SER A 656 7.36 -38.19 27.23
CA SER A 656 7.68 -39.45 27.92
C SER A 656 8.63 -40.35 27.13
N GLU A 657 8.72 -40.20 25.81
CA GLU A 657 9.59 -41.00 24.95
C GLU A 657 11.01 -40.42 24.85
N GLU A 658 11.18 -39.09 24.84
CA GLU A 658 12.52 -38.45 24.78
C GLU A 658 13.32 -38.49 26.10
N PHE A 659 12.71 -38.86 27.23
CA PHE A 659 13.41 -39.02 28.53
C PHE A 659 13.67 -40.49 28.92
N MET A 660 13.32 -41.46 28.05
CA MET A 660 13.59 -42.89 28.26
C MET A 660 14.64 -43.50 27.30
N THR A 661 15.36 -42.67 26.56
CA THR A 661 16.60 -43.02 25.82
C THR A 661 17.67 -41.97 26.10
#